data_AF-A0A2H0SII5-F1
#
_entry.id   AF-A0A2H0SII5-F1
#
_cell.length_a   1.000
_cell.length_b   1.000
_cell.length_c   1.000
_cell.angle_alpha   90.00
_cell.angle_beta   90.00
_cell.angle_gamma   90.00
#
_symmetry.space_group_name_H-M   'P 1'
#
loop_
_entity.id
_entity.type
_entity.pdbx_description
1 polymer ?
#
loop_
_entity_poly.entity_id
_entity_poly.type
_entity_poly.pdbx_seq_one_letter_code
_entity_poly.pdbx_strand_id
1 'polypeptide(L)'
;MIKKKLEPVKTKAENKGSYTAADIYVLEGLDPVRKRPGMYIGTTGPDGLHHLIWECVDNSLDEAMAGHAKNIEVTLMKGDIVKTADDGRGIPVEIHPQTKKSALETVMTTLHAGAKFGSKAYQVSGGLHGVGVSVVCALSNWMKAEVCRDGFKYAQEYQKGKVKTKVQKLGSCRGSGTTVTFEPDSTIFKEVKFDLKRILNHLRQQAYLTRGVKIKVSDERTDQKMTYDFYFEGGISSYVKYLVRGSNPRHENVFYCSGEKDNVAVEIALQYIDEVECYEESFANNIFTPEGGTHLTGLRGALTRGLNDYARKNNILKEKDENLTGEDTREGLVGVVSVKIREPQFEGQTKAKLGNVEAKSAVETIACEGLSDFLERNPNDASAMIEKCLLSAKARRAAKAAKETVLRKGVLDGLSLPGKLADCISRDPAKSELYIVEGPSAGGSAKGGRDRRFQAILPLRGKILNVERVRLDKMLDSKEIRALIIAFGTAIAQDFNIEKLRYHKIVIMCDADSDGNHIRTLLLTFFYRHFKPLIEKGYIYIAQPPLYKIQAGKEVRYVYTEDKKDKIIEELTAKNSKIVNVVNEETDLSEVIDEGIKKTKSGITVQRYKGLGEMNPEQLWETTMDPAHRVFRQVTIDDVRSADKIFDVLMGDEVLPRKKFILAYAQEAKNIDI
;
A
#
# COMPACT_ATOMS: atom_id res chain seq x y z
N MET A 1 -80.25 3.16 -25.78
CA MET A 1 -79.35 2.02 -25.51
C MET A 1 -78.00 2.53 -24.99
N ILE A 2 -77.74 2.29 -23.71
CA ILE A 2 -76.46 2.12 -23.00
C ILE A 2 -75.23 2.86 -23.58
N LYS A 3 -74.84 3.98 -22.95
CA LYS A 3 -73.43 4.44 -22.93
C LYS A 3 -72.85 4.17 -21.54
N LYS A 4 -72.01 3.13 -21.45
CA LYS A 4 -71.16 2.79 -20.30
C LYS A 4 -70.30 4.01 -19.92
N LYS A 5 -70.53 4.60 -18.74
CA LYS A 5 -69.57 5.51 -18.10
C LYS A 5 -68.47 4.67 -17.48
N LEU A 6 -67.25 4.80 -18.00
CA LEU A 6 -66.02 4.29 -17.40
C LEU A 6 -65.77 5.04 -16.08
N GLU A 7 -65.55 4.30 -15.00
CA GLU A 7 -65.10 4.85 -13.72
C GLU A 7 -63.65 5.33 -13.80
N PRO A 8 -63.28 6.45 -13.13
CA PRO A 8 -61.90 6.89 -13.07
C PRO A 8 -61.10 6.02 -12.10
N VAL A 9 -59.93 5.57 -12.58
CA VAL A 9 -58.92 4.84 -11.83
C VAL A 9 -58.45 5.67 -10.63
N LYS A 10 -58.62 5.13 -9.42
CA LYS A 10 -58.00 5.68 -8.20
C LYS A 10 -56.48 5.50 -8.29
N THR A 11 -55.76 6.58 -8.56
CA THR A 11 -54.32 6.66 -8.31
C THR A 11 -54.06 6.60 -6.80
N LYS A 12 -53.30 5.59 -6.36
CA LYS A 12 -52.76 5.53 -4.99
C LYS A 12 -51.90 6.76 -4.76
N ALA A 13 -52.31 7.62 -3.84
CA ALA A 13 -51.48 8.72 -3.36
C ALA A 13 -50.23 8.13 -2.71
N GLU A 14 -49.06 8.47 -3.24
CA GLU A 14 -47.78 8.23 -2.60
C GLU A 14 -47.75 8.97 -1.26
N ASN A 15 -47.41 8.23 -0.20
CA ASN A 15 -47.15 8.79 1.12
C ASN A 15 -46.00 9.80 1.00
N LYS A 16 -46.33 11.09 0.92
CA LYS A 16 -45.35 12.17 1.15
C LYS A 16 -44.91 12.06 2.61
N GLY A 17 -43.74 11.47 2.85
CA GLY A 17 -43.13 11.43 4.17
C GLY A 17 -43.03 12.85 4.72
N SER A 18 -43.64 13.09 5.88
CA SER A 18 -43.53 14.37 6.58
C SER A 18 -42.10 14.50 7.12
N TYR A 19 -41.33 15.47 6.64
CA TYR A 19 -40.05 15.85 7.23
C TYR A 19 -40.31 16.97 8.23
N THR A 20 -40.32 16.62 9.51
CA THR A 20 -40.63 17.50 10.65
C THR A 20 -39.42 17.64 11.57
N ALA A 21 -39.49 18.54 12.54
CA ALA A 21 -38.45 18.68 13.55
C ALA A 21 -38.22 17.38 14.36
N ALA A 22 -39.22 16.51 14.48
CA ALA A 22 -39.10 15.23 15.17
C ALA A 22 -38.24 14.21 14.40
N ASP A 23 -38.02 14.41 13.10
CA ASP A 23 -37.17 13.56 12.27
C ASP A 23 -35.68 13.94 12.37
N ILE A 24 -35.36 15.05 13.06
CA ILE A 24 -33.98 15.47 13.36
C ILE A 24 -33.48 14.69 14.57
N TYR A 25 -32.64 13.69 14.32
CA TYR A 25 -31.97 12.92 15.37
C TYR A 25 -30.67 13.61 15.81
N VAL A 26 -30.60 14.01 17.08
CA VAL A 26 -29.35 14.45 17.73
C VAL A 26 -28.75 13.26 18.46
N LEU A 27 -27.50 12.92 18.14
CA LEU A 27 -26.76 11.86 18.80
C LEU A 27 -25.88 12.48 19.90
N GLU A 28 -26.05 12.05 21.14
CA GLU A 28 -25.32 12.58 22.30
C GLU A 28 -24.18 11.65 22.74
N GLY A 29 -23.17 12.20 23.43
CA GLY A 29 -22.04 11.45 23.97
C GLY A 29 -21.24 10.73 22.88
N LEU A 30 -21.11 9.40 23.00
CA LEU A 30 -20.34 8.55 22.10
C LEU A 30 -21.20 7.77 21.07
N ASP A 31 -22.52 7.97 21.07
CA ASP A 31 -23.41 7.36 20.08
C ASP A 31 -23.07 7.75 18.63
N PRO A 32 -22.62 8.99 18.30
CA PRO A 32 -22.16 9.34 16.95
C PRO A 32 -21.02 8.44 16.46
N VAL A 33 -20.06 8.12 17.34
CA VAL A 33 -18.89 7.28 17.01
C VAL A 33 -19.34 5.87 16.65
N ARG A 34 -20.24 5.29 17.43
CA ARG A 34 -20.77 3.94 17.17
C ARG A 34 -21.62 3.88 15.92
N LYS A 35 -22.37 4.95 15.60
CA LYS A 35 -23.22 5.00 14.41
C LYS A 35 -22.40 5.18 13.13
N ARG A 36 -21.29 5.92 13.18
CA ARG A 36 -20.42 6.22 12.04
C ARG A 36 -18.93 6.01 12.36
N PRO A 37 -18.50 4.78 12.68
CA PRO A 37 -17.14 4.49 13.14
C PRO A 37 -16.06 4.88 12.11
N GLY A 38 -16.31 4.67 10.82
CA GLY A 38 -15.35 5.00 9.77
C GLY A 38 -14.94 6.48 9.72
N MET A 39 -15.76 7.40 10.21
CA MET A 39 -15.38 8.82 10.30
C MET A 39 -14.28 9.08 11.34
N TYR A 40 -14.15 8.21 12.34
CA TYR A 40 -13.22 8.37 13.46
C TYR A 40 -11.98 7.49 13.30
N ILE A 41 -12.15 6.25 12.84
CA ILE A 41 -11.06 5.25 12.71
C ILE A 41 -10.75 4.88 11.25
N GLY A 42 -11.29 5.62 10.28
CA GLY A 42 -11.11 5.40 8.83
C GLY A 42 -11.97 4.27 8.27
N THR A 43 -11.86 3.05 8.81
CA THR A 43 -12.61 1.87 8.34
C THR A 43 -13.07 1.01 9.51
N THR A 44 -13.99 0.07 9.28
CA THR A 44 -14.33 -1.01 10.23
C THR A 44 -13.67 -2.34 9.85
N GLY A 45 -12.66 -2.29 8.98
CA GLY A 45 -11.85 -3.44 8.59
C GLY A 45 -10.60 -3.58 9.46
N PRO A 46 -9.61 -4.39 9.02
CA PRO A 46 -8.37 -4.59 9.75
C PRO A 46 -7.63 -3.29 10.11
N ASP A 47 -7.62 -2.29 9.22
CA ASP A 47 -6.95 -1.02 9.49
C ASP A 47 -7.54 -0.29 10.71
N GLY A 48 -8.87 -0.14 10.75
CA GLY A 48 -9.54 0.51 11.86
C GLY A 48 -9.49 -0.29 13.16
N LEU A 49 -9.46 -1.61 13.08
CA LEU A 49 -9.29 -2.47 14.25
C LEU A 49 -7.93 -2.24 14.92
N HIS A 50 -6.84 -2.22 14.14
CA HIS A 50 -5.50 -1.93 14.66
C HIS A 50 -5.38 -0.47 15.14
N HIS A 51 -6.14 0.43 14.55
CA HIS A 51 -6.20 1.84 14.96
C HIS A 51 -6.61 2.03 16.42
N LEU A 52 -7.43 1.13 16.98
CA LEU A 52 -7.77 1.15 18.40
C LEU A 52 -6.52 0.99 19.29
N ILE A 53 -5.56 0.15 18.87
CA ILE A 53 -4.30 -0.04 19.60
C ILE A 53 -3.45 1.22 19.50
N TRP A 54 -3.34 1.80 18.30
CA TRP A 54 -2.57 3.02 18.07
C TRP A 54 -3.06 4.15 18.96
N GLU A 55 -4.36 4.39 19.04
CA GLU A 55 -4.91 5.47 19.88
C GLU A 55 -4.59 5.31 21.36
N CYS A 56 -4.55 4.06 21.87
CA CYS A 56 -4.12 3.80 23.24
C CYS A 56 -2.61 4.02 23.43
N VAL A 57 -1.79 3.47 22.53
CA VAL A 57 -0.32 3.55 22.61
C VAL A 57 0.18 4.98 22.38
N ASP A 58 -0.44 5.74 21.48
CA ASP A 58 -0.07 7.12 21.17
C ASP A 58 -0.23 8.02 22.40
N ASN A 59 -1.24 7.77 23.25
CA ASN A 59 -1.36 8.47 24.54
C ASN A 59 -0.18 8.16 25.48
N SER A 60 0.25 6.91 25.53
CA SER A 60 1.43 6.51 26.31
C SER A 60 2.74 7.07 25.75
N LEU A 61 2.85 7.14 24.41
CA LEU A 61 3.99 7.78 23.73
C LEU A 61 4.02 9.28 23.96
N ASP A 62 2.87 9.96 24.02
CA ASP A 62 2.81 11.38 24.36
C ASP A 62 3.29 11.65 25.80
N GLU A 63 2.98 10.78 26.77
CA GLU A 63 3.55 10.84 28.12
C GLU A 63 5.08 10.63 28.11
N ALA A 64 5.55 9.72 27.24
CA ALA A 64 6.97 9.45 27.10
C ALA A 64 7.73 10.62 26.45
N MET A 65 7.14 11.24 25.41
CA MET A 65 7.65 12.44 24.77
C MET A 65 7.66 13.65 25.72
N ALA A 66 6.72 13.71 26.66
CA ALA A 66 6.73 14.69 27.75
C ALA A 66 7.76 14.38 28.85
N GLY A 67 8.50 13.27 28.74
CA GLY A 67 9.56 12.88 29.68
C GLY A 67 9.07 12.16 30.94
N HIS A 68 7.81 11.73 30.97
CA HIS A 68 7.19 11.12 32.16
C HIS A 68 7.09 9.59 32.10
N ALA A 69 7.04 9.00 30.91
CA ALA A 69 7.01 7.54 30.73
C ALA A 69 8.32 7.04 30.10
N LYS A 70 8.75 5.85 30.50
CA LYS A 70 9.92 5.13 29.96
C LYS A 70 9.59 3.71 29.50
N ASN A 71 8.50 3.14 29.99
CA ASN A 71 8.10 1.76 29.70
C ASN A 71 6.65 1.74 29.22
N ILE A 72 6.45 1.20 28.02
CA ILE A 72 5.12 0.97 27.43
C ILE A 72 4.98 -0.53 27.17
N GLU A 73 3.84 -1.10 27.53
CA GLU A 73 3.52 -2.52 27.34
C GLU A 73 2.24 -2.64 26.50
N VAL A 74 2.27 -3.51 25.49
CA VAL A 74 1.10 -3.93 24.71
C VAL A 74 0.98 -5.44 24.82
N THR A 75 -0.16 -5.94 25.30
CA THR A 75 -0.43 -7.37 25.46
C THR A 75 -1.68 -7.75 24.67
N LEU A 76 -1.55 -8.72 23.77
CA LEU A 76 -2.67 -9.39 23.11
C LEU A 76 -3.05 -10.61 23.96
N MET A 77 -4.18 -10.53 24.65
CA MET A 77 -4.66 -11.56 25.57
C MET A 77 -5.61 -12.54 24.87
N LYS A 78 -5.89 -13.69 25.52
CA LYS A 78 -6.89 -14.65 25.03
C LYS A 78 -8.26 -13.97 24.82
N GLY A 79 -8.94 -14.34 23.72
CA GLY A 79 -10.22 -13.75 23.32
C GLY A 79 -10.09 -12.40 22.58
N ASP A 80 -8.94 -12.12 21.96
CA ASP A 80 -8.65 -10.88 21.23
C ASP A 80 -8.87 -9.60 22.07
N ILE A 81 -8.61 -9.72 23.38
CA ILE A 81 -8.58 -8.59 24.32
C ILE A 81 -7.20 -7.95 24.24
N VAL A 82 -7.15 -6.63 24.17
CA VAL A 82 -5.90 -5.86 24.13
C VAL A 82 -5.72 -5.12 25.45
N LYS A 83 -4.51 -5.19 26.00
CA LYS A 83 -4.08 -4.39 27.15
C LYS A 83 -2.92 -3.49 26.71
N THR A 84 -3.02 -2.20 27.00
CA THR A 84 -1.93 -1.23 26.85
C THR A 84 -1.63 -0.60 28.20
N ALA A 85 -0.36 -0.54 28.60
CA ALA A 85 0.05 0.06 29.86
C ALA A 85 1.27 0.97 29.69
N ASP A 86 1.34 2.02 30.50
CA ASP A 86 2.51 2.88 30.64
C ASP A 86 2.88 3.11 32.10
N ASP A 87 4.08 3.66 32.30
CA ASP A 87 4.58 4.16 33.58
C ASP A 87 4.58 5.71 33.64
N GLY A 88 3.68 6.37 32.91
CA GLY A 88 3.56 7.83 32.88
C GLY A 88 2.95 8.42 34.17
N ARG A 89 2.42 9.64 34.08
CA ARG A 89 1.82 10.32 35.26
C ARG A 89 0.51 9.69 35.74
N GLY A 90 -0.17 8.92 34.89
CA GLY A 90 -1.52 8.42 35.14
C GLY A 90 -2.60 9.48 34.85
N ILE A 91 -3.72 9.08 34.22
CA ILE A 91 -4.85 9.99 33.94
C ILE A 91 -5.40 10.58 35.25
N PRO A 92 -5.67 11.90 35.34
CA PRO A 92 -6.26 12.49 36.54
C PRO A 92 -7.60 11.85 36.93
N VAL A 93 -7.86 11.70 38.23
CA VAL A 93 -9.07 11.02 38.77
C VAL A 93 -9.99 11.96 39.54
N GLU A 94 -9.52 13.19 39.78
CA GLU A 94 -10.23 14.25 40.47
C GLU A 94 -11.47 14.70 39.66
N ILE A 95 -12.41 15.37 40.33
CA ILE A 95 -13.62 15.87 39.66
C ILE A 95 -13.26 17.02 38.71
N HIS A 96 -13.64 16.88 37.45
CA HIS A 96 -13.41 17.87 36.42
C HIS A 96 -14.40 19.05 36.58
N PRO A 97 -13.95 20.33 36.56
CA PRO A 97 -14.78 21.47 36.92
C PRO A 97 -16.01 21.69 36.03
N GLN A 98 -15.94 21.36 34.73
CA GLN A 98 -17.03 21.60 33.78
C GLN A 98 -18.02 20.42 33.71
N THR A 99 -17.49 19.19 33.61
CA THR A 99 -18.32 17.98 33.43
C THR A 99 -18.88 17.44 34.74
N LYS A 100 -18.35 17.89 35.89
CA LYS A 100 -18.74 17.46 37.24
C LYS A 100 -18.60 15.94 37.48
N LYS A 101 -17.87 15.25 36.59
CA LYS A 101 -17.50 13.83 36.64
C LYS A 101 -16.02 13.72 36.97
N SER A 102 -15.52 12.52 37.28
CA SER A 102 -14.06 12.34 37.35
C SER A 102 -13.41 12.69 36.01
N ALA A 103 -12.18 13.19 36.05
CA ALA A 103 -11.41 13.46 34.84
C ALA A 103 -11.17 12.17 34.03
N LEU A 104 -10.97 11.02 34.70
CA LEU A 104 -10.92 9.70 34.08
C LEU A 104 -12.19 9.40 33.26
N GLU A 105 -13.37 9.56 33.85
CA GLU A 105 -14.63 9.34 33.13
C GLU A 105 -14.79 10.33 31.98
N THR A 106 -14.42 11.59 32.22
CA THR A 106 -14.55 12.67 31.23
C THR A 106 -13.73 12.36 29.97
N VAL A 107 -12.46 11.97 30.13
CA VAL A 107 -11.57 11.63 29.01
C VAL A 107 -12.05 10.37 28.27
N MET A 108 -12.62 9.40 28.97
CA MET A 108 -13.08 8.13 28.38
C MET A 108 -14.44 8.24 27.68
N THR A 109 -15.29 9.19 28.06
CA THR A 109 -16.71 9.23 27.63
C THR A 109 -17.10 10.50 26.87
N THR A 110 -16.19 11.47 26.74
CA THR A 110 -16.46 12.75 26.08
C THR A 110 -15.49 12.92 24.91
N LEU A 111 -16.03 13.25 23.73
CA LEU A 111 -15.22 13.65 22.58
C LEU A 111 -14.60 15.02 22.83
N HIS A 112 -13.39 15.23 22.31
CA HIS A 112 -12.66 16.50 22.47
C HIS A 112 -12.40 16.86 23.94
N ALA A 113 -12.24 15.86 24.80
CA ALA A 113 -11.90 16.04 26.20
C ALA A 113 -10.49 15.50 26.48
N GLY A 114 -9.54 16.41 26.75
CA GLY A 114 -8.17 16.02 27.09
C GLY A 114 -7.30 17.22 27.44
N ALA A 115 -6.23 16.98 28.20
CA ALA A 115 -5.26 18.02 28.55
C ALA A 115 -4.38 18.46 27.36
N LYS A 116 -4.52 17.81 26.20
CA LYS A 116 -3.79 18.08 24.95
C LYS A 116 -4.22 19.37 24.24
N PHE A 117 -5.41 19.91 24.56
CA PHE A 117 -5.86 21.21 24.04
C PHE A 117 -5.32 22.41 24.85
N GLY A 118 -4.74 22.14 26.02
CA GLY A 118 -4.15 23.15 26.88
C GLY A 118 -2.64 23.21 26.70
N SER A 119 -2.13 24.41 26.47
CA SER A 119 -0.72 24.65 26.12
C SER A 119 0.32 24.32 27.21
N LYS A 120 -0.11 23.87 28.40
CA LYS A 120 0.73 23.67 29.61
C LYS A 120 1.06 22.21 29.95
N ALA A 121 0.22 21.24 29.60
CA ALA A 121 0.38 19.84 30.08
C ALA A 121 1.19 18.95 29.11
N TYR A 122 1.09 19.24 27.82
CA TYR A 122 1.88 18.62 26.74
C TYR A 122 2.41 19.73 25.84
N GLN A 123 3.74 19.80 25.68
CA GLN A 123 4.37 20.77 24.79
C GLN A 123 4.37 20.30 23.33
N VAL A 124 4.41 18.98 23.10
CA VAL A 124 4.35 18.33 21.79
C VAL A 124 3.55 17.04 21.94
N SER A 125 2.57 16.80 21.07
CA SER A 125 1.75 15.57 21.07
C SER A 125 1.26 15.23 19.66
N GLY A 126 1.14 13.94 19.35
CA GLY A 126 0.50 13.48 18.11
C GLY A 126 -1.03 13.50 18.15
N GLY A 127 -1.61 13.43 19.36
CA GLY A 127 -3.05 13.36 19.60
C GLY A 127 -3.73 14.73 19.65
N LEU A 128 -4.04 15.32 18.50
CA LEU A 128 -4.60 16.70 18.44
C LEU A 128 -6.09 16.82 18.72
N HIS A 129 -6.85 15.74 18.53
CA HIS A 129 -8.30 15.83 18.46
C HIS A 129 -9.01 15.49 19.77
N GLY A 130 -8.30 14.95 20.78
CA GLY A 130 -8.88 14.55 22.07
C GLY A 130 -10.06 13.58 21.96
N VAL A 131 -10.09 12.77 20.90
CA VAL A 131 -11.13 11.75 20.65
C VAL A 131 -10.62 10.32 20.75
N GLY A 132 -9.29 10.11 20.82
CA GLY A 132 -8.67 8.80 20.64
C GLY A 132 -9.20 7.71 21.57
N VAL A 133 -8.91 7.84 22.87
CA VAL A 133 -9.28 6.80 23.85
C VAL A 133 -10.79 6.71 24.09
N SER A 134 -11.55 7.79 23.86
CA SER A 134 -13.01 7.78 23.93
C SER A 134 -13.64 7.08 22.72
N VAL A 135 -13.01 7.13 21.55
CA VAL A 135 -13.39 6.31 20.39
C VAL A 135 -13.13 4.83 20.68
N VAL A 136 -12.00 4.49 21.30
CA VAL A 136 -11.75 3.10 21.76
C VAL A 136 -12.85 2.65 22.72
N CYS A 137 -13.16 3.47 23.74
CA CYS A 137 -14.25 3.20 24.68
C CYS A 137 -15.61 2.99 23.98
N ALA A 138 -15.93 3.81 22.99
CA ALA A 138 -17.16 3.70 22.20
C ALA A 138 -17.24 2.40 21.40
N LEU A 139 -16.13 2.00 20.78
CA LEU A 139 -16.04 0.88 19.83
C LEU A 139 -15.68 -0.46 20.48
N SER A 140 -15.57 -0.50 21.82
CA SER A 140 -15.35 -1.71 22.59
C SER A 140 -16.64 -2.26 23.19
N ASN A 141 -16.80 -3.59 23.16
CA ASN A 141 -17.86 -4.28 23.91
C ASN A 141 -17.66 -4.09 25.41
N TRP A 142 -16.41 -4.22 25.88
CA TRP A 142 -16.00 -3.95 27.24
C TRP A 142 -14.65 -3.23 27.26
N MET A 143 -14.49 -2.31 28.20
CA MET A 143 -13.23 -1.62 28.45
C MET A 143 -13.05 -1.37 29.93
N LYS A 144 -11.82 -1.47 30.43
CA LYS A 144 -11.42 -1.11 31.77
C LYS A 144 -10.20 -0.20 31.73
N ALA A 145 -10.30 0.93 32.42
CA ALA A 145 -9.18 1.82 32.65
C ALA A 145 -8.74 1.72 34.11
N GLU A 146 -7.45 1.45 34.32
CA GLU A 146 -6.82 1.40 35.63
C GLU A 146 -5.73 2.48 35.71
N VAL A 147 -5.73 3.27 36.77
CA VAL A 147 -4.76 4.35 36.96
C VAL A 147 -4.06 4.15 38.28
N CYS A 148 -2.73 4.18 38.28
CA CYS A 148 -1.93 4.32 39.49
C CYS A 148 -1.47 5.77 39.59
N ARG A 149 -1.95 6.50 40.61
CA ARG A 149 -1.63 7.91 40.82
C ARG A 149 -1.74 8.24 42.32
N ASP A 150 -0.84 9.08 42.81
CA ASP A 150 -0.77 9.50 44.21
C ASP A 150 -0.77 8.33 45.21
N GLY A 151 -0.08 7.25 44.86
CA GLY A 151 0.07 6.04 45.70
C GLY A 151 -1.16 5.12 45.74
N PHE A 152 -2.21 5.41 44.97
CA PHE A 152 -3.43 4.61 44.94
C PHE A 152 -3.79 4.12 43.54
N LYS A 153 -4.34 2.90 43.47
CA LYS A 153 -4.88 2.33 42.26
C LYS A 153 -6.37 2.64 42.16
N TYR A 154 -6.76 3.26 41.04
CA TYR A 154 -8.14 3.53 40.67
C TYR A 154 -8.54 2.69 39.47
N ALA A 155 -9.81 2.34 39.36
CA ALA A 155 -10.34 1.66 38.18
C ALA A 155 -11.76 2.11 37.83
N GLN A 156 -12.08 2.07 36.54
CA GLN A 156 -13.41 2.30 36.02
C GLN A 156 -13.68 1.38 34.82
N GLU A 157 -14.89 0.81 34.77
CA GLU A 157 -15.33 -0.06 33.67
C GLU A 157 -16.36 0.64 32.79
N TYR A 158 -16.31 0.31 31.50
CA TYR A 158 -17.17 0.82 30.46
C TYR A 158 -17.68 -0.32 29.58
N GLN A 159 -18.86 -0.12 28.99
CA GLN A 159 -19.48 -1.02 28.04
C GLN A 159 -20.07 -0.18 26.90
N LYS A 160 -19.58 -0.38 25.68
CA LYS A 160 -20.07 0.31 24.47
C LYS A 160 -20.10 1.85 24.64
N GLY A 161 -19.04 2.43 25.20
CA GLY A 161 -18.92 3.86 25.47
C GLY A 161 -19.65 4.37 26.72
N LYS A 162 -20.39 3.51 27.43
CA LYS A 162 -21.17 3.89 28.62
C LYS A 162 -20.48 3.45 29.89
N VAL A 163 -20.56 4.28 30.92
CA VAL A 163 -20.02 4.00 32.25
C VAL A 163 -20.78 2.84 32.90
N LYS A 164 -20.06 1.80 33.32
CA LYS A 164 -20.65 0.64 34.01
C LYS A 164 -20.46 0.74 35.53
N THR A 165 -19.35 1.31 35.97
CA THR A 165 -19.03 1.50 37.39
C THR A 165 -18.61 2.94 37.66
N LYS A 166 -18.84 3.43 38.89
CA LYS A 166 -18.17 4.64 39.38
C LYS A 166 -16.66 4.37 39.52
N VAL A 167 -15.84 5.41 39.55
CA VAL A 167 -14.40 5.26 39.84
C VAL A 167 -14.22 4.57 41.20
N GLN A 168 -13.58 3.41 41.19
CA GLN A 168 -13.30 2.62 42.39
C GLN A 168 -11.86 2.81 42.82
N LYS A 169 -11.63 3.03 44.11
CA LYS A 169 -10.30 3.03 44.72
C LYS A 169 -9.97 1.60 45.18
N LEU A 170 -9.14 0.89 44.42
CA LEU A 170 -8.88 -0.54 44.59
C LEU A 170 -7.86 -0.86 45.68
N GLY A 171 -6.94 0.05 45.98
CA GLY A 171 -5.90 -0.17 46.99
C GLY A 171 -4.67 0.73 46.80
N SER A 172 -3.58 0.43 47.51
CA SER A 172 -2.30 1.07 47.29
C SER A 172 -1.61 0.53 46.03
N CYS A 173 -0.86 1.38 45.34
CA CYS A 173 0.00 0.96 44.24
C CYS A 173 1.39 1.56 44.39
N ARG A 174 2.39 0.88 43.81
CA ARG A 174 3.76 1.38 43.70
C ARG A 174 3.95 1.90 42.26
N GLY A 175 4.51 3.10 42.12
CA GLY A 175 4.74 3.75 40.83
C GLY A 175 3.61 4.68 40.40
N SER A 176 3.52 4.94 39.10
CA SER A 176 2.48 5.73 38.45
C SER A 176 2.21 5.16 37.05
N GLY A 177 1.08 5.52 36.45
CA GLY A 177 0.79 5.18 35.06
C GLY A 177 -0.67 4.83 34.80
N THR A 178 -0.97 4.54 33.54
CA THR A 178 -2.31 4.13 33.10
C THR A 178 -2.25 2.77 32.43
N THR A 179 -3.23 1.93 32.70
CA THR A 179 -3.51 0.70 31.96
C THR A 179 -4.90 0.78 31.37
N VAL A 180 -5.01 0.52 30.07
CA VAL A 180 -6.27 0.42 29.34
C VAL A 180 -6.38 -0.98 28.79
N THR A 181 -7.44 -1.69 29.16
CA THR A 181 -7.75 -3.02 28.65
C THR A 181 -9.08 -2.96 27.93
N PHE A 182 -9.17 -3.46 26.70
CA PHE A 182 -10.39 -3.37 25.91
C PHE A 182 -10.63 -4.61 25.03
N GLU A 183 -11.91 -4.90 24.80
CA GLU A 183 -12.43 -5.93 23.90
C GLU A 183 -13.18 -5.23 22.75
N PRO A 184 -12.73 -5.32 21.50
CA PRO A 184 -13.42 -4.71 20.35
C PRO A 184 -14.86 -5.22 20.19
N ASP A 185 -15.80 -4.36 19.80
CA ASP A 185 -17.20 -4.73 19.60
C ASP A 185 -17.41 -5.50 18.29
N SER A 186 -17.69 -6.81 18.39
CA SER A 186 -17.96 -7.70 17.24
C SER A 186 -19.22 -7.32 16.44
N THR A 187 -20.10 -6.45 16.96
CA THR A 187 -21.22 -5.90 16.18
C THR A 187 -20.78 -4.79 15.21
N ILE A 188 -19.60 -4.21 15.42
CA ILE A 188 -19.02 -3.15 14.58
C ILE A 188 -17.94 -3.73 13.68
N PHE A 189 -17.06 -4.57 14.23
CA PHE A 189 -15.98 -5.23 13.50
C PHE A 189 -16.41 -6.63 13.08
N LYS A 190 -16.53 -6.86 11.75
CA LYS A 190 -16.96 -8.15 11.20
C LYS A 190 -15.99 -9.30 11.53
N GLU A 191 -14.71 -8.99 11.61
CA GLU A 191 -13.65 -9.94 11.98
C GLU A 191 -12.70 -9.23 12.96
N VAL A 192 -12.63 -9.75 14.19
CA VAL A 192 -11.73 -9.25 15.23
C VAL A 192 -10.48 -10.11 15.22
N LYS A 193 -9.53 -9.77 14.35
CA LYS A 193 -8.25 -10.48 14.24
C LYS A 193 -7.09 -9.51 14.17
N PHE A 194 -6.30 -9.49 15.24
CA PHE A 194 -5.09 -8.67 15.31
C PHE A 194 -3.91 -9.35 14.61
N ASP A 195 -3.25 -8.64 13.71
CA ASP A 195 -2.03 -9.04 13.03
C ASP A 195 -0.82 -8.63 13.87
N LEU A 196 -0.16 -9.63 14.45
CA LEU A 196 1.02 -9.41 15.29
C LEU A 196 2.18 -8.76 14.51
N LYS A 197 2.40 -9.15 13.25
CA LYS A 197 3.50 -8.61 12.43
C LYS A 197 3.30 -7.11 12.20
N ARG A 198 2.06 -6.69 11.91
CA ARG A 198 1.70 -5.28 11.77
C ARG A 198 1.93 -4.49 13.06
N ILE A 199 1.52 -5.05 14.20
CA ILE A 199 1.74 -4.47 15.54
C ILE A 199 3.23 -4.30 15.83
N LEU A 200 4.01 -5.35 15.65
CA LEU A 200 5.46 -5.33 15.89
C LEU A 200 6.19 -4.32 14.99
N ASN A 201 5.81 -4.23 13.71
CA ASN A 201 6.43 -3.28 12.79
C ASN A 201 6.17 -1.83 13.20
N HIS A 202 4.91 -1.48 13.50
CA HIS A 202 4.56 -0.13 13.92
C HIS A 202 5.20 0.24 15.27
N LEU A 203 5.11 -0.63 16.28
CA LEU A 203 5.66 -0.35 17.60
C LEU A 203 7.20 -0.29 17.61
N ARG A 204 7.86 -1.07 16.74
CA ARG A 204 9.31 -0.94 16.52
C ARG A 204 9.65 0.44 15.94
N GLN A 205 8.88 0.92 14.95
CA GLN A 205 9.06 2.25 14.38
C GLN A 205 8.88 3.34 15.46
N GLN A 206 7.84 3.24 16.29
CA GLN A 206 7.62 4.17 17.41
C GLN A 206 8.76 4.18 18.44
N ALA A 207 9.34 3.02 18.73
CA ALA A 207 10.50 2.91 19.62
C ALA A 207 11.76 3.58 19.04
N TYR A 208 11.95 3.59 17.72
CA TYR A 208 13.03 4.34 17.09
C TYR A 208 12.82 5.85 17.16
N LEU A 209 11.57 6.31 17.01
CA LEU A 209 11.21 7.73 17.03
C LEU A 209 11.23 8.34 18.45
N THR A 210 11.19 7.50 19.48
CA THR A 210 11.12 7.93 20.89
C THR A 210 12.30 7.32 21.67
N ARG A 211 13.46 7.96 21.53
CA ARG A 211 14.74 7.50 22.11
C ARG A 211 14.62 7.18 23.60
N GLY A 212 15.17 6.05 24.00
CA GLY A 212 15.24 5.66 25.40
C GLY A 212 13.91 5.21 26.01
N VAL A 213 12.85 5.03 25.22
CA VAL A 213 11.59 4.42 25.64
C VAL A 213 11.61 2.94 25.29
N LYS A 214 11.30 2.10 26.27
CA LYS A 214 11.15 0.65 26.09
C LYS A 214 9.69 0.33 25.74
N ILE A 215 9.48 -0.31 24.60
CA ILE A 215 8.17 -0.82 24.20
C ILE A 215 8.21 -2.35 24.21
N LYS A 216 7.40 -2.96 25.08
CA LYS A 216 7.22 -4.42 25.15
C LYS A 216 5.92 -4.82 24.47
N VAL A 217 5.99 -5.85 23.64
CA VAL A 217 4.82 -6.49 23.02
C VAL A 217 4.77 -7.94 23.43
N SER A 218 3.65 -8.37 24.02
CA SER A 218 3.42 -9.77 24.39
C SER A 218 2.18 -10.32 23.67
N ASP A 219 2.33 -11.46 23.00
CA ASP A 219 1.21 -12.22 22.45
C ASP A 219 0.94 -13.43 23.35
N GLU A 220 -0.20 -13.39 24.02
CA GLU A 220 -0.71 -14.39 24.97
C GLU A 220 -1.99 -15.05 24.46
N ARG A 221 -2.32 -14.90 23.17
CA ARG A 221 -3.50 -15.53 22.56
C ARG A 221 -3.38 -17.05 22.47
N THR A 222 -2.16 -17.55 22.31
CA THR A 222 -1.83 -18.98 22.32
C THR A 222 -1.19 -19.38 23.65
N ASP A 223 -1.09 -20.68 23.92
CA ASP A 223 -0.41 -21.17 25.14
C ASP A 223 1.11 -20.93 25.09
N GLN A 224 1.67 -20.68 23.90
CA GLN A 224 3.06 -20.27 23.75
C GLN A 224 3.16 -18.75 23.77
N LYS A 225 3.42 -18.20 24.96
CA LYS A 225 3.65 -16.76 25.14
C LYS A 225 4.87 -16.30 24.33
N MET A 226 4.64 -15.37 23.40
CA MET A 226 5.71 -14.68 22.68
C MET A 226 5.89 -13.28 23.26
N THR A 227 7.13 -12.83 23.45
CA THR A 227 7.43 -11.48 23.95
C THR A 227 8.54 -10.86 23.12
N TYR A 228 8.36 -9.59 22.78
CA TYR A 228 9.26 -8.78 21.98
C TYR A 228 9.52 -7.48 22.73
N ASP A 229 10.79 -7.14 22.92
CA ASP A 229 11.20 -5.89 23.55
C ASP A 229 11.90 -5.01 22.50
N PHE A 230 11.46 -3.75 22.39
CA PHE A 230 12.09 -2.73 21.55
C PHE A 230 12.65 -1.63 22.44
N TYR A 231 13.95 -1.34 22.27
CA TYR A 231 14.65 -0.28 22.99
C TYR A 231 15.80 0.23 22.12
N PHE A 232 15.78 1.52 21.77
CA PHE A 232 16.77 2.11 20.88
C PHE A 232 17.24 3.47 21.41
N GLU A 233 18.53 3.58 21.73
CA GLU A 233 19.13 4.86 22.16
C GLU A 233 19.54 5.72 20.96
N GLY A 234 19.99 5.10 19.87
CA GLY A 234 20.45 5.80 18.67
C GLY A 234 19.34 6.33 17.75
N GLY A 235 18.08 6.31 18.20
CA GLY A 235 16.94 6.94 17.55
C GLY A 235 16.78 6.64 16.06
N ILE A 236 16.45 7.66 15.27
CA ILE A 236 16.23 7.50 13.82
C ILE A 236 17.51 7.17 13.05
N SER A 237 18.70 7.46 13.59
CA SER A 237 19.97 6.98 12.99
C SER A 237 20.04 5.44 13.01
N SER A 238 19.64 4.82 14.12
CA SER A 238 19.53 3.36 14.22
C SER A 238 18.40 2.81 13.35
N TYR A 239 17.35 3.61 13.12
CA TYR A 239 16.27 3.24 12.22
C TYR A 239 16.72 3.21 10.76
N VAL A 240 17.46 4.22 10.28
CA VAL A 240 18.05 4.21 8.94
C VAL A 240 18.96 2.99 8.76
N LYS A 241 19.81 2.65 9.75
CA LYS A 241 20.60 1.41 9.72
C LYS A 241 19.73 0.16 9.58
N TYR A 242 18.55 0.14 10.20
CA TYR A 242 17.59 -0.95 10.04
C TYR A 242 16.92 -0.96 8.65
N LEU A 243 16.58 0.21 8.11
CA LEU A 243 15.99 0.37 6.77
C LEU A 243 16.96 -0.03 5.66
N VAL A 244 18.25 0.24 5.83
CA VAL A 244 19.29 -0.13 4.86
C VAL A 244 19.68 -1.61 4.93
N ARG A 245 19.19 -2.38 5.93
CA ARG A 245 19.51 -3.82 6.02
C ARG A 245 19.09 -4.57 4.77
N GLY A 246 20.06 -5.24 4.15
CA GLY A 246 19.88 -6.02 2.93
C GLY A 246 20.22 -5.25 1.65
N SER A 247 20.52 -3.95 1.76
CA SER A 247 21.06 -3.11 0.69
C SER A 247 22.56 -2.90 0.88
N ASN A 248 23.22 -2.42 -0.17
CA ASN A 248 24.65 -2.09 -0.16
C ASN A 248 24.81 -0.57 0.08
N PRO A 249 25.24 -0.13 1.28
CA PRO A 249 25.48 1.28 1.54
C PRO A 249 26.66 1.81 0.72
N ARG A 250 26.53 3.03 0.20
CA ARG A 250 27.57 3.71 -0.57
C ARG A 250 28.65 4.36 0.29
N HIS A 251 28.34 4.63 1.54
CA HIS A 251 29.21 5.27 2.50
C HIS A 251 28.96 4.67 3.88
N GLU A 252 29.98 4.65 4.74
CA GLU A 252 29.97 3.87 5.97
C GLU A 252 29.11 4.57 7.05
N ASN A 253 29.29 5.88 7.18
CA ASN A 253 28.65 6.65 8.24
C ASN A 253 27.24 7.09 7.85
N VAL A 254 26.27 6.82 8.72
CA VAL A 254 24.91 7.39 8.60
C VAL A 254 24.97 8.87 8.93
N PHE A 255 24.53 9.71 8.01
CA PHE A 255 24.33 11.13 8.30
C PHE A 255 23.27 11.28 9.38
N TYR A 256 23.53 12.11 10.37
CA TYR A 256 22.58 12.43 11.43
C TYR A 256 22.76 13.88 11.88
N CYS A 257 21.66 14.62 11.98
CA CYS A 257 21.63 15.91 12.66
C CYS A 257 20.31 16.11 13.42
N SER A 258 20.36 16.97 14.44
CA SER A 258 19.19 17.38 15.20
C SER A 258 19.35 18.81 15.70
N GLY A 259 18.24 19.52 15.85
CA GLY A 259 18.22 20.88 16.37
C GLY A 259 16.80 21.37 16.59
N GLU A 260 16.66 22.62 17.03
CA GLU A 260 15.37 23.27 17.18
C GLU A 260 15.43 24.66 16.55
N LYS A 261 14.43 25.00 15.74
CA LYS A 261 14.29 26.32 15.13
C LYS A 261 12.81 26.66 14.99
N ASP A 262 12.46 27.91 15.25
CA ASP A 262 11.07 28.40 15.19
C ASP A 262 10.08 27.55 16.04
N ASN A 263 10.53 27.03 17.19
CA ASN A 263 9.81 26.07 18.05
C ASN A 263 9.45 24.74 17.36
N VAL A 264 10.19 24.37 16.32
CA VAL A 264 10.12 23.07 15.66
C VAL A 264 11.41 22.32 15.96
N ALA A 265 11.33 21.25 16.75
CA ALA A 265 12.46 20.36 16.93
C ALA A 265 12.54 19.41 15.72
N VAL A 266 13.72 19.28 15.15
CA VAL A 266 13.99 18.50 13.94
C VAL A 266 15.05 17.45 14.24
N GLU A 267 14.82 16.25 13.73
CA GLU A 267 15.77 15.15 13.73
C GLU A 267 15.81 14.56 12.31
N ILE A 268 17.00 14.42 11.73
CA ILE A 268 17.19 13.87 10.38
C ILE A 268 18.26 12.80 10.44
N ALA A 269 18.02 11.68 9.75
CA ALA A 269 19.07 10.71 9.43
C ALA A 269 18.92 10.22 7.98
N LEU A 270 20.04 9.96 7.31
CA LEU A 270 20.02 9.39 5.96
C LEU A 270 21.31 8.63 5.63
N GLN A 271 21.19 7.75 4.64
CA GLN A 271 22.31 7.03 4.05
C GLN A 271 21.99 6.71 2.58
N TYR A 272 22.98 6.86 1.71
CA TYR A 272 22.88 6.44 0.31
C TYR A 272 23.22 4.96 0.16
N ILE A 273 22.50 4.32 -0.74
CA ILE A 273 22.66 2.92 -1.13
C ILE A 273 22.89 2.83 -2.66
N ASP A 274 23.30 1.66 -3.13
CA ASP A 274 23.59 1.43 -4.55
C ASP A 274 22.35 1.49 -5.44
N GLU A 275 21.22 1.07 -4.88
CA GLU A 275 19.93 0.98 -5.53
C GLU A 275 19.47 2.33 -6.11
N VAL A 276 18.57 2.26 -7.09
CA VAL A 276 18.06 3.46 -7.77
C VAL A 276 16.90 4.07 -6.98
N GLU A 277 16.11 3.23 -6.29
CA GLU A 277 14.93 3.70 -5.58
C GLU A 277 15.30 4.57 -4.38
N CYS A 278 14.51 5.64 -4.24
CA CYS A 278 14.55 6.52 -3.08
C CYS A 278 13.54 6.01 -2.04
N TYR A 279 13.97 5.90 -0.79
CA TYR A 279 13.11 5.55 0.33
C TYR A 279 13.16 6.65 1.39
N GLU A 280 12.11 7.47 1.44
CA GLU A 280 11.99 8.57 2.40
C GLU A 280 10.80 8.31 3.32
N GLU A 281 11.04 8.29 4.64
CA GLU A 281 9.98 8.33 5.63
C GLU A 281 9.98 9.67 6.37
N SER A 282 8.79 10.21 6.60
CA SER A 282 8.65 11.47 7.29
C SER A 282 7.62 11.40 8.42
N PHE A 283 7.92 12.04 9.54
CA PHE A 283 7.11 12.00 10.75
C PHE A 283 6.89 13.40 11.30
N ALA A 284 5.67 13.65 11.79
CA ALA A 284 5.33 14.84 12.56
C ALA A 284 4.70 14.39 13.89
N ASN A 285 5.33 14.71 15.02
CA ASN A 285 4.91 14.28 16.34
C ASN A 285 4.68 12.76 16.43
N ASN A 286 5.64 11.96 15.93
CA ASN A 286 5.56 10.49 15.84
C ASN A 286 4.49 9.91 14.89
N ILE A 287 3.70 10.76 14.23
CA ILE A 287 2.73 10.33 13.23
C ILE A 287 3.44 10.21 11.88
N PHE A 288 3.31 9.05 11.26
CA PHE A 288 3.81 8.82 9.91
C PHE A 288 3.02 9.65 8.89
N THR A 289 3.74 10.36 8.02
CA THR A 289 3.19 11.21 6.97
C THR A 289 3.49 10.59 5.60
N PRO A 290 2.69 9.62 5.13
CA PRO A 290 2.96 8.89 3.88
C PRO A 290 3.02 9.77 2.63
N GLU A 291 2.31 10.90 2.63
CA GLU A 291 2.33 11.88 1.53
C GLU A 291 3.38 12.99 1.74
N GLY A 292 4.15 12.90 2.82
CA GLY A 292 5.18 13.87 3.16
C GLY A 292 4.61 15.16 3.73
N GLY A 293 5.03 16.30 3.18
CA GLY A 293 4.61 17.62 3.63
C GLY A 293 5.72 18.66 3.55
N THR A 294 5.52 19.75 4.28
CA THR A 294 6.44 20.89 4.34
C THR A 294 7.82 20.51 4.88
N HIS A 295 7.89 19.67 5.91
CA HIS A 295 9.14 19.14 6.49
C HIS A 295 9.96 18.31 5.49
N LEU A 296 9.33 17.34 4.81
CA LEU A 296 10.02 16.55 3.79
C LEU A 296 10.49 17.41 2.60
N THR A 297 9.68 18.39 2.20
CA THR A 297 10.07 19.37 1.17
C THR A 297 11.29 20.18 1.59
N GLY A 298 11.37 20.58 2.86
CA GLY A 298 12.53 21.27 3.43
C GLY A 298 13.81 20.44 3.36
N LEU A 299 13.74 19.15 3.73
CA LEU A 299 14.88 18.23 3.65
C LEU A 299 15.38 18.09 2.21
N ARG A 300 14.47 17.86 1.25
CA ARG A 300 14.83 17.70 -0.17
C ARG A 300 15.50 18.96 -0.73
N GLY A 301 14.99 20.13 -0.36
CA GLY A 301 15.60 21.42 -0.72
C GLY A 301 17.01 21.58 -0.16
N ALA A 302 17.20 21.25 1.12
CA ALA A 302 18.50 21.32 1.79
C ALA A 302 19.52 20.35 1.20
N LEU A 303 19.14 19.10 0.91
CA LEU A 303 20.01 18.12 0.26
C LEU A 303 20.49 18.60 -1.10
N THR A 304 19.56 19.08 -1.94
CA THR A 304 19.88 19.58 -3.27
C THR A 304 20.87 20.74 -3.19
N ARG A 305 20.65 21.69 -2.28
CA ARG A 305 21.53 22.86 -2.12
C ARG A 305 22.89 22.45 -1.55
N GLY A 306 22.90 21.77 -0.41
CA GLY A 306 24.14 21.45 0.31
C GLY A 306 25.09 20.56 -0.49
N LEU A 307 24.58 19.57 -1.23
CA LEU A 307 25.42 18.73 -2.09
C LEU A 307 26.00 19.50 -3.28
N ASN A 308 25.22 20.40 -3.89
CA ASN A 308 25.73 21.27 -4.96
C ASN A 308 26.80 22.23 -4.41
N ASP A 309 26.54 22.89 -3.28
CA ASP A 309 27.47 23.83 -2.67
C ASP A 309 28.80 23.17 -2.33
N TYR A 310 28.77 21.97 -1.72
CA TYR A 310 29.98 21.20 -1.45
C TYR A 310 30.70 20.78 -2.73
N ALA A 311 29.97 20.28 -3.74
CA ALA A 311 30.56 19.86 -5.01
C ALA A 311 31.22 21.01 -5.77
N ARG A 312 30.66 22.22 -5.70
CA ARG A 312 31.25 23.45 -6.26
C ARG A 312 32.48 23.90 -5.49
N LYS A 313 32.37 24.00 -4.15
CA LYS A 313 33.45 24.42 -3.26
C LYS A 313 34.70 23.55 -3.41
N ASN A 314 34.52 22.25 -3.63
CA ASN A 314 35.61 21.28 -3.80
C ASN A 314 35.99 21.02 -5.27
N ASN A 315 35.50 21.82 -6.23
CA ASN A 315 35.78 21.70 -7.67
C ASN A 315 35.42 20.32 -8.28
N ILE A 316 34.50 19.57 -7.67
CA ILE A 316 33.96 18.33 -8.21
C ILE A 316 33.03 18.66 -9.40
N LEU A 317 32.20 19.70 -9.24
CA LEU A 317 31.44 20.31 -10.33
C LEU A 317 32.15 21.60 -10.80
N LYS A 318 32.60 21.63 -12.05
CA LYS A 318 33.26 22.81 -12.64
C LYS A 318 32.23 23.87 -12.99
N GLU A 319 32.60 25.16 -12.99
CA GLU A 319 31.68 26.29 -13.26
C GLU A 319 30.72 26.09 -14.43
N LYS A 320 31.17 25.44 -15.52
CA LYS A 320 30.36 25.17 -16.72
C LYS A 320 29.41 23.98 -16.61
N ASP A 321 29.63 23.09 -15.65
CA ASP A 321 28.79 21.92 -15.44
C ASP A 321 27.44 22.36 -14.87
N GLU A 322 26.35 21.70 -15.28
CA GLU A 322 25.03 21.95 -14.67
C GLU A 322 25.00 21.42 -13.23
N ASN A 323 24.26 22.12 -12.37
CA ASN A 323 23.99 21.65 -11.01
C ASN A 323 23.21 20.32 -11.01
N LEU A 324 23.39 19.56 -9.92
CA LEU A 324 22.55 18.41 -9.59
C LEU A 324 21.12 18.88 -9.31
N THR A 325 20.15 18.14 -9.81
CA THR A 325 18.72 18.39 -9.56
C THR A 325 18.26 17.66 -8.29
N GLY A 326 17.04 17.98 -7.82
CA GLY A 326 16.45 17.29 -6.68
C GLY A 326 16.10 15.82 -6.94
N GLU A 327 16.06 15.37 -8.19
CA GLU A 327 15.96 13.93 -8.51
C GLU A 327 17.32 13.25 -8.43
N ASP A 328 18.36 13.91 -8.97
CA ASP A 328 19.74 13.38 -8.96
C ASP A 328 20.23 13.13 -7.53
N THR A 329 19.83 13.99 -6.58
CA THR A 329 20.19 13.91 -5.15
C THR A 329 19.28 13.00 -4.32
N ARG A 330 18.26 12.39 -4.91
CA ARG A 330 17.38 11.46 -4.19
C ARG A 330 17.56 10.02 -4.62
N GLU A 331 18.17 9.77 -5.79
CA GLU A 331 18.41 8.42 -6.27
C GLU A 331 19.25 7.62 -5.27
N GLY A 332 18.72 6.48 -4.81
CA GLY A 332 19.38 5.64 -3.80
C GLY A 332 19.46 6.26 -2.41
N LEU A 333 18.68 7.30 -2.11
CA LEU A 333 18.63 7.88 -0.77
C LEU A 333 17.68 7.07 0.12
N VAL A 334 18.16 6.59 1.27
CA VAL A 334 17.31 6.12 2.37
C VAL A 334 17.35 7.16 3.48
N GLY A 335 16.24 7.88 3.70
CA GLY A 335 16.18 9.03 4.59
C GLY A 335 14.97 9.03 5.52
N VAL A 336 15.17 9.51 6.73
CA VAL A 336 14.13 9.71 7.74
C VAL A 336 14.20 11.15 8.25
N VAL A 337 13.07 11.86 8.22
CA VAL A 337 12.90 13.17 8.87
C VAL A 337 11.78 13.12 9.89
N SER A 338 12.08 13.52 11.13
CA SER A 338 11.11 13.60 12.22
C SER A 338 11.06 15.02 12.74
N VAL A 339 9.86 15.61 12.79
CA VAL A 339 9.64 16.94 13.38
C VAL A 339 8.73 16.86 14.58
N LYS A 340 9.00 17.71 15.56
CA LYS A 340 8.21 17.90 16.78
C LYS A 340 7.72 19.34 16.81
N ILE A 341 6.41 19.53 16.72
CA ILE A 341 5.73 20.82 16.60
C ILE A 341 4.62 20.89 17.64
N ARG A 342 4.42 22.05 18.25
CA ARG A 342 3.36 22.26 19.24
C ARG A 342 1.95 22.13 18.65
N GLU A 343 1.72 22.78 17.51
CA GLU A 343 0.42 22.85 16.83
C GLU A 343 0.55 22.35 15.38
N PRO A 344 0.70 21.03 15.17
CA PRO A 344 0.76 20.47 13.82
C PRO A 344 -0.59 20.63 13.10
N GLN A 345 -0.50 21.02 11.82
CA GLN A 345 -1.60 21.22 10.90
C GLN A 345 -1.42 20.21 9.76
N PHE A 346 -2.39 19.31 9.61
CA PHE A 346 -2.37 18.29 8.57
C PHE A 346 -3.39 18.61 7.47
N GLU A 347 -3.05 18.27 6.22
CA GLU A 347 -4.00 18.29 5.11
C GLU A 347 -4.97 17.11 5.27
N GLY A 348 -6.13 17.36 5.89
CA GLY A 348 -7.18 16.37 6.08
C GLY A 348 -7.02 15.47 7.31
N GLN A 349 -8.05 14.63 7.55
CA GLN A 349 -8.18 13.84 8.78
C GLN A 349 -7.20 12.66 8.88
N THR A 350 -6.77 12.11 7.75
CA THR A 350 -5.83 10.97 7.70
C THR A 350 -4.43 11.32 8.21
N LYS A 351 -4.16 12.60 8.49
CA LYS A 351 -2.86 13.15 8.89
C LYS A 351 -1.74 12.75 7.92
N ALA A 352 -2.08 12.55 6.64
CA ALA A 352 -1.17 11.99 5.65
C ALA A 352 -0.06 12.97 5.25
N LYS A 353 -0.33 14.28 5.34
CA LYS A 353 0.57 15.34 4.87
C LYS A 353 0.60 16.53 5.82
N LEU A 354 1.80 16.99 6.18
CA LEU A 354 2.01 18.15 7.05
C LEU A 354 1.96 19.48 6.27
N GLY A 355 1.23 20.46 6.79
CA GLY A 355 1.00 21.78 6.19
C GLY A 355 1.70 22.97 6.87
N ASN A 356 2.32 22.80 8.05
CA ASN A 356 3.01 23.89 8.77
C ASN A 356 4.16 24.48 7.95
N VAL A 357 4.10 25.77 7.61
CA VAL A 357 5.09 26.43 6.74
C VAL A 357 6.45 26.55 7.46
N GLU A 358 6.43 26.83 8.76
CA GLU A 358 7.58 26.93 9.64
C GLU A 358 8.39 25.63 9.73
N ALA A 359 7.74 24.47 9.54
CA ALA A 359 8.43 23.19 9.53
C ALA A 359 9.40 23.07 8.34
N LYS A 360 9.07 23.69 7.21
CA LYS A 360 9.96 23.71 6.04
C LYS A 360 11.24 24.49 6.35
N SER A 361 11.11 25.72 6.85
CA SER A 361 12.27 26.60 7.13
C SER A 361 13.17 26.06 8.23
N ALA A 362 12.57 25.48 9.27
CA ALA A 362 13.30 24.84 10.37
C ALA A 362 14.13 23.65 9.87
N VAL A 363 13.48 22.70 9.16
CA VAL A 363 14.16 21.53 8.59
C VAL A 363 15.25 21.94 7.61
N GLU A 364 14.96 22.88 6.71
CA GLU A 364 15.92 23.31 5.69
C GLU A 364 17.18 23.94 6.31
N THR A 365 17.03 24.73 7.37
CA THR A 365 18.18 25.33 8.08
C THR A 365 19.02 24.25 8.75
N ILE A 366 18.41 23.40 9.59
CA ILE A 366 19.10 22.39 10.39
C ILE A 366 19.76 21.35 9.50
N ALA A 367 19.10 20.98 8.40
CA ALA A 367 19.64 20.07 7.40
C ALA A 367 20.86 20.67 6.69
N CYS A 368 20.81 21.93 6.24
CA CYS A 368 21.94 22.58 5.57
C CYS A 368 23.16 22.69 6.50
N GLU A 369 22.97 23.14 7.73
CA GLU A 369 24.06 23.27 8.72
C GLU A 369 24.68 21.91 9.05
N GLY A 370 23.84 20.92 9.38
CA GLY A 370 24.29 19.57 9.69
C GLY A 370 25.00 18.90 8.51
N LEU A 371 24.45 19.04 7.30
CA LEU A 371 25.02 18.45 6.08
C LEU A 371 26.37 19.09 5.74
N SER A 372 26.50 20.41 5.85
CA SER A 372 27.79 21.08 5.64
C SER A 372 28.86 20.55 6.60
N ASP A 373 28.55 20.47 7.90
CA ASP A 373 29.48 19.95 8.92
C ASP A 373 29.85 18.48 8.66
N PHE A 374 28.87 17.64 8.31
CA PHE A 374 29.11 16.22 8.02
C PHE A 374 30.01 16.02 6.80
N LEU A 375 29.74 16.73 5.70
CA LEU A 375 30.51 16.58 4.46
C LEU A 375 31.96 17.10 4.62
N GLU A 376 32.16 18.13 5.45
CA GLU A 376 33.51 18.64 5.77
C GLU A 376 34.29 17.69 6.68
N ARG A 377 33.63 17.08 7.68
CA ARG A 377 34.26 16.12 8.60
C ARG A 377 34.52 14.74 7.98
N ASN A 378 33.73 14.35 6.97
CA ASN A 378 33.81 13.02 6.35
C ASN A 378 34.02 13.12 4.82
N PRO A 379 35.22 13.50 4.33
CA PRO A 379 35.45 13.70 2.89
C PRO A 379 35.25 12.46 2.03
N ASN A 380 35.54 11.27 2.57
CA ASN A 380 35.35 9.99 1.86
C ASN A 380 33.85 9.70 1.64
N ASP A 381 33.04 9.86 2.70
CA ASP A 381 31.59 9.69 2.60
C ASP A 381 30.98 10.75 1.68
N ALA A 382 31.42 12.01 1.81
CA ALA A 382 30.98 13.11 0.95
C ALA A 382 31.25 12.84 -0.54
N SER A 383 32.45 12.34 -0.85
CA SER A 383 32.83 11.98 -2.22
C SER A 383 31.94 10.87 -2.77
N ALA A 384 31.68 9.82 -1.98
CA ALA A 384 30.82 8.71 -2.38
C ALA A 384 29.36 9.15 -2.61
N MET A 385 28.83 10.02 -1.73
CA MET A 385 27.49 10.60 -1.88
C MET A 385 27.37 11.40 -3.19
N ILE A 386 28.34 12.28 -3.47
CA ILE A 386 28.33 13.12 -4.67
C ILE A 386 28.53 12.29 -5.94
N GLU A 387 29.40 11.27 -5.90
CA GLU A 387 29.61 10.36 -7.03
C GLU A 387 28.30 9.66 -7.43
N LYS A 388 27.54 9.15 -6.46
CA LYS A 388 26.21 8.56 -6.71
C LYS A 388 25.27 9.57 -7.38
N CYS A 389 25.22 10.80 -6.88
CA CYS A 389 24.40 11.85 -7.48
C CYS A 389 24.85 12.21 -8.91
N LEU A 390 26.16 12.25 -9.17
CA LEU A 390 26.72 12.52 -10.51
C LEU A 390 26.41 11.39 -11.50
N LEU A 391 26.44 10.13 -11.05
CA LEU A 391 26.03 8.99 -11.86
C LEU A 391 24.57 9.10 -12.26
N SER A 392 23.69 9.46 -11.32
CA SER A 392 22.28 9.74 -11.59
C SER A 392 22.10 10.88 -12.60
N ALA A 393 22.77 12.02 -12.38
CA ALA A 393 22.73 13.16 -13.30
C ALA A 393 23.22 12.81 -14.70
N LYS A 394 24.29 12.01 -14.82
CA LYS A 394 24.81 11.53 -16.11
C LYS A 394 23.80 10.61 -16.80
N ALA A 395 23.18 9.69 -16.06
CA ALA A 395 22.14 8.81 -16.58
C ALA A 395 20.92 9.60 -17.08
N ARG A 396 20.45 10.59 -16.31
CA ARG A 396 19.38 11.51 -16.70
C ARG A 396 19.70 12.31 -17.96
N ARG A 397 20.90 12.88 -18.07
CA ARG A 397 21.31 13.62 -19.27
C ARG A 397 21.37 12.71 -20.50
N ALA A 398 21.91 11.50 -20.37
CA ALA A 398 21.92 10.51 -21.44
C ALA A 398 20.50 10.11 -21.86
N ALA A 399 19.62 9.88 -20.88
CA ALA A 399 18.20 9.61 -21.08
C ALA A 399 17.49 10.74 -21.85
N LYS A 400 17.71 12.00 -21.44
CA LYS A 400 17.15 13.18 -22.10
C LYS A 400 17.64 13.29 -23.55
N ALA A 401 18.94 13.12 -23.80
CA ALA A 401 19.51 13.16 -25.15
C ALA A 401 18.97 12.03 -26.05
N ALA A 402 18.88 10.80 -25.51
CA ALA A 402 18.28 9.67 -26.22
C ALA A 402 16.82 9.95 -26.57
N LYS A 403 16.04 10.45 -25.60
CA LYS A 403 14.63 10.81 -25.79
C LYS A 403 14.45 11.90 -26.84
N GLU A 404 15.24 12.98 -26.79
CA GLU A 404 15.19 14.04 -27.81
C GLU A 404 15.53 13.51 -29.21
N THR A 405 16.47 12.59 -29.31
CA THR A 405 16.83 11.93 -30.57
C THR A 405 15.67 11.09 -31.12
N VAL A 406 14.97 10.35 -30.24
CA VAL A 406 13.78 9.56 -30.62
C VAL A 406 12.59 10.46 -30.99
N LEU A 407 12.34 11.53 -30.22
CA LEU A 407 11.27 12.49 -30.49
C LEU A 407 11.52 13.29 -31.78
N ARG A 408 12.75 13.73 -32.06
CA ARG A 408 13.08 14.43 -33.31
C ARG A 408 12.91 13.53 -34.54
N LYS A 409 13.25 12.23 -34.43
CA LYS A 409 12.94 11.25 -35.49
C LYS A 409 11.43 11.05 -35.66
N GLY A 410 10.66 11.00 -34.57
CA GLY A 410 9.19 10.91 -34.62
C GLY A 410 8.49 12.18 -35.14
N VAL A 411 9.06 13.38 -34.97
CA VAL A 411 8.47 14.61 -35.54
C VAL A 411 8.65 14.66 -37.07
N LEU A 412 9.74 14.11 -37.59
CA LEU A 412 9.97 13.99 -39.04
C LEU A 412 9.08 12.91 -39.70
N ASP A 413 8.72 11.85 -38.97
CA ASP A 413 7.81 10.77 -39.43
C ASP A 413 6.33 11.00 -39.05
N GLY A 414 5.99 12.14 -38.44
CA GLY A 414 4.68 12.40 -37.85
C GLY A 414 4.44 11.57 -36.57
N LEU A 415 3.44 11.95 -35.76
CA LEU A 415 2.97 11.22 -34.56
C LEU A 415 2.39 9.82 -34.92
N SER A 416 3.13 9.01 -35.67
CA SER A 416 2.71 7.69 -36.06
C SER A 416 2.70 6.81 -34.82
N LEU A 417 1.51 6.31 -34.50
CA LEU A 417 1.35 5.21 -33.57
C LEU A 417 2.27 4.05 -33.98
N PRO A 418 2.72 3.20 -33.03
CA PRO A 418 3.58 2.08 -33.37
C PRO A 418 2.92 1.26 -34.49
N GLY A 419 3.64 0.95 -35.58
CA GLY A 419 3.04 0.28 -36.74
C GLY A 419 2.41 -1.09 -36.43
N LYS A 420 2.72 -1.68 -35.26
CA LYS A 420 2.11 -2.92 -34.75
C LYS A 420 0.82 -2.69 -33.96
N LEU A 421 0.56 -1.49 -33.46
CA LEU A 421 -0.60 -1.16 -32.65
C LEU A 421 -1.87 -1.15 -33.52
N ALA A 422 -2.82 -2.02 -33.20
CA ALA A 422 -4.17 -1.94 -33.73
C ALA A 422 -5.02 -1.10 -32.77
N ASP A 423 -5.12 0.21 -33.02
CA ASP A 423 -5.82 1.17 -32.17
C ASP A 423 -7.34 0.94 -32.12
N CYS A 424 -8.00 1.52 -31.10
CA CYS A 424 -9.45 1.62 -30.98
C CYS A 424 -9.97 2.96 -31.52
N ILE A 425 -11.28 3.02 -31.79
CA ILE A 425 -11.94 4.24 -32.32
C ILE A 425 -12.12 5.28 -31.21
N SER A 426 -12.45 4.85 -29.99
CA SER A 426 -12.65 5.71 -28.84
C SER A 426 -11.38 6.48 -28.49
N ARG A 427 -11.55 7.78 -28.25
CA ARG A 427 -10.52 8.67 -27.69
C ARG A 427 -10.73 8.94 -26.19
N ASP A 428 -11.79 8.41 -25.60
CA ASP A 428 -12.10 8.52 -24.17
C ASP A 428 -11.28 7.46 -23.38
N PRO A 429 -10.24 7.87 -22.63
CA PRO A 429 -9.35 6.92 -21.95
C PRO A 429 -10.07 6.05 -20.93
N ALA A 430 -11.15 6.54 -20.31
CA ALA A 430 -11.90 5.81 -19.30
C ALA A 430 -12.65 4.60 -19.85
N LYS A 431 -12.99 4.62 -21.14
CA LYS A 431 -13.66 3.52 -21.85
C LYS A 431 -12.68 2.67 -22.64
N SER A 432 -11.53 3.22 -23.01
CA SER A 432 -10.58 2.55 -23.88
C SER A 432 -9.68 1.56 -23.12
N GLU A 433 -9.44 0.41 -23.75
CA GLU A 433 -8.67 -0.70 -23.21
C GLU A 433 -7.51 -1.04 -24.16
N LEU A 434 -6.35 -1.38 -23.61
CA LEU A 434 -5.19 -1.84 -24.39
C LEU A 434 -4.82 -3.26 -23.96
N TYR A 435 -4.84 -4.20 -24.89
CA TYR A 435 -4.34 -5.56 -24.68
C TYR A 435 -2.92 -5.68 -25.20
N ILE A 436 -2.00 -6.03 -24.31
CA ILE A 436 -0.62 -6.38 -24.63
C ILE A 436 -0.58 -7.89 -24.79
N VAL A 437 -0.27 -8.37 -25.99
CA VAL A 437 -0.40 -9.78 -26.37
C VAL A 437 0.94 -10.40 -26.75
N GLU A 438 1.10 -11.67 -26.39
CA GLU A 438 2.29 -12.46 -26.69
C GLU A 438 2.29 -12.93 -28.15
N GLY A 439 3.19 -12.36 -28.95
CA GLY A 439 3.41 -12.78 -30.32
C GLY A 439 2.39 -12.27 -31.34
N PRO A 440 2.72 -12.38 -32.64
CA PRO A 440 1.83 -12.00 -33.73
C PRO A 440 0.64 -12.96 -33.91
N SER A 441 0.75 -14.22 -33.46
CA SER A 441 -0.31 -15.23 -33.59
C SER A 441 -1.51 -14.88 -32.71
N ALA A 442 -1.32 -14.79 -31.39
CA ALA A 442 -2.35 -14.34 -30.46
C ALA A 442 -2.83 -12.93 -30.79
N GLY A 443 -1.93 -12.05 -31.26
CA GLY A 443 -2.29 -10.72 -31.74
C GLY A 443 -3.21 -10.70 -32.96
N GLY A 444 -3.10 -11.69 -33.85
CA GLY A 444 -4.02 -11.88 -34.98
C GLY A 444 -5.43 -12.23 -34.49
N SER A 445 -5.56 -13.26 -33.64
CA SER A 445 -6.84 -13.68 -33.08
C SER A 445 -7.49 -12.57 -32.24
N ALA A 446 -6.73 -11.90 -31.38
CA ALA A 446 -7.21 -10.78 -30.57
C ALA A 446 -7.65 -9.60 -31.43
N LYS A 447 -6.92 -9.27 -32.50
CA LYS A 447 -7.30 -8.21 -33.44
C LYS A 447 -8.59 -8.55 -34.20
N GLY A 448 -8.82 -9.82 -34.49
CA GLY A 448 -10.02 -10.34 -35.13
C GLY A 448 -11.25 -10.32 -34.22
N GLY A 449 -11.08 -10.67 -32.94
CA GLY A 449 -12.19 -10.85 -31.98
C GLY A 449 -12.55 -9.61 -31.17
N ARG A 450 -11.68 -8.58 -31.12
CA ARG A 450 -11.91 -7.37 -30.32
C ARG A 450 -13.14 -6.57 -30.75
N ASP A 451 -13.71 -5.83 -29.80
CA ASP A 451 -14.56 -4.69 -30.11
C ASP A 451 -13.68 -3.47 -30.46
N ARG A 452 -13.65 -3.13 -31.76
CA ARG A 452 -12.82 -2.03 -32.28
C ARG A 452 -13.20 -0.66 -31.75
N ARG A 453 -14.40 -0.50 -31.17
CA ARG A 453 -14.86 0.77 -30.61
C ARG A 453 -13.98 1.20 -29.44
N PHE A 454 -13.59 0.27 -28.57
CA PHE A 454 -12.90 0.60 -27.32
C PHE A 454 -11.68 -0.26 -26.98
N GLN A 455 -11.41 -1.35 -27.72
CA GLN A 455 -10.27 -2.22 -27.43
C GLN A 455 -9.16 -2.08 -28.47
N ALA A 456 -7.95 -1.78 -28.03
CA ALA A 456 -6.74 -1.74 -28.82
C ALA A 456 -5.84 -2.95 -28.54
N ILE A 457 -5.07 -3.40 -29.53
CA ILE A 457 -4.19 -4.58 -29.42
C ILE A 457 -2.75 -4.18 -29.77
N LEU A 458 -1.81 -4.51 -28.90
CA LEU A 458 -0.38 -4.32 -29.12
C LEU A 458 0.35 -5.68 -29.00
N PRO A 459 0.71 -6.32 -30.13
CA PRO A 459 1.48 -7.55 -30.11
C PRO A 459 2.96 -7.29 -29.88
N LEU A 460 3.54 -8.03 -28.94
CA LEU A 460 4.97 -8.06 -28.66
C LEU A 460 5.64 -9.19 -29.44
N ARG A 461 6.93 -9.04 -29.75
CA ARG A 461 7.72 -10.10 -30.39
C ARG A 461 8.88 -10.51 -29.50
N GLY A 462 8.96 -11.81 -29.21
CA GLY A 462 10.00 -12.38 -28.36
C GLY A 462 9.93 -11.88 -26.92
N LYS A 463 10.98 -12.21 -26.15
CA LYS A 463 11.12 -11.77 -24.75
C LYS A 463 11.49 -10.29 -24.69
N ILE A 464 10.84 -9.57 -23.79
CA ILE A 464 11.10 -8.15 -23.56
C ILE A 464 12.45 -8.01 -22.84
N LEU A 465 13.12 -6.88 -23.05
CA LEU A 465 14.31 -6.52 -22.28
C LEU A 465 13.95 -6.44 -20.78
N ASN A 466 14.71 -7.13 -19.93
CA ASN A 466 14.63 -6.94 -18.49
C ASN A 466 15.10 -5.53 -18.14
N VAL A 467 14.24 -4.74 -17.50
CA VAL A 467 14.47 -3.32 -17.22
C VAL A 467 14.91 -3.02 -15.79
N GLU A 468 15.01 -4.04 -14.92
CA GLU A 468 15.27 -3.89 -13.48
C GLU A 468 16.49 -3.02 -13.17
N ARG A 469 17.62 -3.30 -13.80
CA ARG A 469 18.89 -2.56 -13.63
C ARG A 469 19.39 -1.96 -14.95
N VAL A 470 18.50 -1.81 -15.93
CA VAL A 470 18.86 -1.25 -17.24
C VAL A 470 18.60 0.26 -17.24
N ARG A 471 19.64 1.02 -17.59
CA ARG A 471 19.54 2.47 -17.77
C ARG A 471 18.51 2.84 -18.84
N LEU A 472 17.84 3.98 -18.63
CA LEU A 472 16.76 4.45 -19.49
C LEU A 472 17.15 4.58 -20.97
N ASP A 473 18.39 5.02 -21.27
CA ASP A 473 18.91 5.13 -22.63
C ASP A 473 18.93 3.78 -23.36
N LYS A 474 19.53 2.76 -22.74
CA LYS A 474 19.56 1.39 -23.28
C LYS A 474 18.16 0.77 -23.36
N MET A 475 17.28 1.10 -22.42
CA MET A 475 15.90 0.66 -22.45
C MET A 475 15.14 1.26 -23.65
N LEU A 476 15.34 2.55 -23.93
CA LEU A 476 14.69 3.24 -25.05
C LEU A 476 15.13 2.71 -26.42
N ASP A 477 16.31 2.11 -26.53
CA ASP A 477 16.78 1.41 -27.74
C ASP A 477 15.96 0.16 -28.08
N SER A 478 15.27 -0.43 -27.09
CA SER A 478 14.36 -1.56 -27.33
C SER A 478 13.12 -1.11 -28.11
N LYS A 479 12.91 -1.74 -29.28
CA LYS A 479 11.75 -1.48 -30.14
C LYS A 479 10.42 -1.75 -29.43
N GLU A 480 10.36 -2.81 -28.62
CA GLU A 480 9.11 -3.20 -27.95
C GLU A 480 8.78 -2.28 -26.77
N ILE A 481 9.79 -1.89 -25.97
CA ILE A 481 9.59 -0.91 -24.90
C ILE A 481 9.18 0.44 -25.48
N ARG A 482 9.82 0.88 -26.57
CA ARG A 482 9.45 2.11 -27.27
C ARG A 482 8.02 2.07 -27.78
N ALA A 483 7.58 0.93 -28.34
CA ALA A 483 6.20 0.75 -28.79
C ALA A 483 5.20 0.87 -27.63
N LEU A 484 5.50 0.29 -26.46
CA LEU A 484 4.66 0.43 -25.26
C LEU A 484 4.54 1.88 -24.80
N ILE A 485 5.66 2.60 -24.68
CA ILE A 485 5.69 4.01 -24.24
C ILE A 485 4.87 4.89 -25.19
N ILE A 486 5.05 4.73 -26.51
CA ILE A 486 4.28 5.47 -27.52
C ILE A 486 2.79 5.09 -27.46
N ALA A 487 2.47 3.81 -27.25
CA ALA A 487 1.09 3.36 -27.13
C ALA A 487 0.38 4.02 -25.93
N PHE A 488 1.03 4.10 -24.77
CA PHE A 488 0.44 4.73 -23.57
C PHE A 488 0.21 6.23 -23.74
N GLY A 489 1.11 6.94 -24.45
CA GLY A 489 1.00 8.39 -24.67
C GLY A 489 1.43 9.25 -23.48
N THR A 490 1.83 8.63 -22.38
CA THR A 490 2.18 9.31 -21.11
C THR A 490 3.59 9.86 -21.07
N ALA A 491 4.42 9.62 -22.10
CA ALA A 491 5.89 9.70 -22.00
C ALA A 491 6.42 8.79 -20.86
N ILE A 492 7.63 9.05 -20.37
CA ILE A 492 8.34 8.24 -19.37
C ILE A 492 9.26 9.10 -18.50
N ALA A 493 9.56 8.62 -17.29
CA ALA A 493 10.42 9.28 -16.31
C ALA A 493 9.95 10.71 -16.00
N GLN A 494 10.81 11.71 -16.15
CA GLN A 494 10.55 13.09 -15.71
C GLN A 494 9.38 13.78 -16.43
N ASP A 495 9.14 13.41 -17.68
CA ASP A 495 8.03 13.96 -18.46
C ASP A 495 6.79 13.07 -18.39
N PHE A 496 6.81 12.04 -17.54
CA PHE A 496 5.65 11.18 -17.35
C PHE A 496 4.45 12.02 -16.91
N ASN A 497 3.40 11.98 -17.71
CA ASN A 497 2.14 12.60 -17.37
C ASN A 497 1.01 11.57 -17.55
N ILE A 498 0.44 11.17 -16.41
CA ILE A 498 -0.66 10.21 -16.36
C ILE A 498 -1.95 10.75 -17.00
N GLU A 499 -2.16 12.06 -17.04
CA GLU A 499 -3.34 12.67 -17.67
C GLU A 499 -3.35 12.48 -19.20
N LYS A 500 -2.18 12.25 -19.79
CA LYS A 500 -2.04 11.94 -21.22
C LYS A 500 -2.22 10.45 -21.53
N LEU A 501 -2.53 9.64 -20.52
CA LEU A 501 -2.73 8.21 -20.71
C LEU A 501 -3.92 7.95 -21.63
N ARG A 502 -3.70 7.10 -22.64
CA ARG A 502 -4.72 6.81 -23.66
C ARG A 502 -5.71 5.72 -23.28
N TYR A 503 -5.38 4.87 -22.31
CA TYR A 503 -6.17 3.71 -21.90
C TYR A 503 -6.14 3.56 -20.38
N HIS A 504 -7.28 3.68 -19.71
CA HIS A 504 -7.38 3.44 -18.26
C HIS A 504 -7.43 1.95 -17.90
N LYS A 505 -7.51 1.07 -18.90
CA LYS A 505 -7.39 -0.37 -18.70
C LYS A 505 -6.32 -0.95 -19.60
N ILE A 506 -5.20 -1.34 -19.01
CA ILE A 506 -4.10 -2.01 -19.70
C ILE A 506 -4.09 -3.46 -19.25
N VAL A 507 -4.33 -4.38 -20.18
CA VAL A 507 -4.50 -5.80 -19.93
C VAL A 507 -3.29 -6.56 -20.49
N ILE A 508 -2.57 -7.26 -19.63
CA ILE A 508 -1.53 -8.21 -20.01
C ILE A 508 -2.20 -9.54 -20.33
N MET A 509 -2.12 -9.96 -21.59
CA MET A 509 -2.73 -11.18 -22.10
C MET A 509 -1.64 -12.07 -22.72
N CYS A 510 -1.03 -12.89 -21.87
CA CYS A 510 0.03 -13.84 -22.20
C CYS A 510 -0.47 -15.28 -22.05
N ASP A 511 0.25 -16.22 -22.64
CA ASP A 511 -0.09 -17.64 -22.57
C ASP A 511 0.14 -18.20 -21.15
N ALA A 512 -0.51 -19.32 -20.85
CA ALA A 512 -0.45 -19.96 -19.53
C ALA A 512 0.74 -20.94 -19.38
N ASP A 513 1.79 -20.73 -20.18
CA ASP A 513 3.01 -21.53 -20.26
C ASP A 513 4.21 -20.82 -19.59
N SER A 514 5.39 -21.43 -19.68
CA SER A 514 6.61 -20.90 -19.06
C SER A 514 7.06 -19.56 -19.69
N ASP A 515 6.91 -19.41 -21.00
CA ASP A 515 7.28 -18.21 -21.74
C ASP A 515 6.32 -17.04 -21.47
N GLY A 516 5.01 -17.29 -21.44
CA GLY A 516 4.02 -16.29 -21.07
C GLY A 516 4.15 -15.83 -19.61
N ASN A 517 4.48 -16.74 -18.70
CA ASN A 517 4.83 -16.38 -17.31
C ASN A 517 6.08 -15.49 -17.23
N HIS A 518 7.07 -15.72 -18.10
CA HIS A 518 8.29 -14.92 -18.17
C HIS A 518 8.00 -13.52 -18.74
N ILE A 519 7.28 -13.41 -19.86
CA ILE A 519 6.89 -12.12 -20.44
C ILE A 519 6.04 -11.32 -19.46
N ARG A 520 5.09 -11.97 -18.77
CA ARG A 520 4.29 -11.34 -17.73
C ARG A 520 5.16 -10.77 -16.62
N THR A 521 6.16 -11.52 -16.16
CA THR A 521 7.10 -11.04 -15.13
C THR A 521 7.87 -9.81 -15.62
N LEU A 522 8.40 -9.84 -16.85
CA LEU A 522 9.12 -8.70 -17.45
C LEU A 522 8.25 -7.44 -17.59
N LEU A 523 6.98 -7.61 -17.99
CA LEU A 523 6.02 -6.51 -18.06
C LEU A 523 5.70 -5.94 -16.68
N LEU A 524 5.49 -6.80 -15.68
CA LEU A 524 5.25 -6.36 -14.30
C LEU A 524 6.43 -5.58 -13.75
N THR A 525 7.66 -6.02 -14.00
CA THR A 525 8.88 -5.27 -13.66
C THR A 525 8.89 -3.91 -14.36
N PHE A 526 8.58 -3.86 -15.65
CA PHE A 526 8.51 -2.59 -16.40
C PHE A 526 7.46 -1.63 -15.86
N PHE A 527 6.26 -2.13 -15.55
CA PHE A 527 5.22 -1.31 -14.95
C PHE A 527 5.63 -0.84 -13.55
N TYR A 528 6.19 -1.72 -12.73
CA TYR A 528 6.61 -1.37 -11.36
C TYR A 528 7.71 -0.30 -11.35
N ARG A 529 8.74 -0.45 -12.19
CA ARG A 529 9.91 0.45 -12.21
C ARG A 529 9.66 1.79 -12.89
N HIS A 530 8.83 1.83 -13.94
CA HIS A 530 8.70 3.04 -14.77
C HIS A 530 7.29 3.61 -14.86
N PHE A 531 6.28 2.85 -14.46
CA PHE A 531 4.87 3.22 -14.56
C PHE A 531 4.09 2.89 -13.27
N LYS A 532 4.76 2.95 -12.11
CA LYS A 532 4.17 2.70 -10.79
C LYS A 532 2.83 3.43 -10.57
N PRO A 533 2.66 4.70 -10.98
CA PRO A 533 1.39 5.40 -10.86
C PRO A 533 0.21 4.71 -11.58
N LEU A 534 0.45 3.92 -12.64
CA LEU A 534 -0.59 3.14 -13.31
C LEU A 534 -1.06 1.96 -12.45
N ILE A 535 -0.16 1.36 -11.67
CA ILE A 535 -0.50 0.29 -10.73
C ILE A 535 -1.27 0.88 -9.54
N GLU A 536 -0.80 2.00 -8.99
CA GLU A 536 -1.44 2.68 -7.85
C GLU A 536 -2.85 3.19 -8.18
N LYS A 537 -3.09 3.64 -9.43
CA LYS A 537 -4.43 3.99 -9.93
C LYS A 537 -5.29 2.77 -10.29
N GLY A 538 -4.73 1.56 -10.27
CA GLY A 538 -5.44 0.32 -10.57
C GLY A 538 -5.75 0.13 -12.05
N TYR A 539 -4.89 0.60 -12.95
CA TYR A 539 -5.08 0.51 -14.41
C TYR A 539 -4.47 -0.74 -15.06
N ILE A 540 -3.67 -1.51 -14.32
CA ILE A 540 -3.00 -2.72 -14.83
C ILE A 540 -3.77 -3.97 -14.43
N TYR A 541 -4.06 -4.81 -15.43
CA TYR A 541 -4.82 -6.04 -15.29
C TYR A 541 -4.11 -7.21 -15.98
N ILE A 542 -4.34 -8.42 -15.48
CA ILE A 542 -3.88 -9.67 -16.08
C ILE A 542 -5.11 -10.45 -16.54
N ALA A 543 -5.15 -10.80 -17.82
CA ALA A 543 -6.21 -11.64 -18.37
C ALA A 543 -6.17 -13.05 -17.77
N GLN A 544 -7.33 -13.69 -17.61
CA GLN A 544 -7.44 -15.09 -17.17
C GLN A 544 -8.17 -15.88 -18.25
N PRO A 545 -7.48 -16.36 -19.30
CA PRO A 545 -8.08 -17.23 -20.29
C PRO A 545 -8.45 -18.60 -19.67
N PRO A 546 -9.43 -19.32 -20.25
CA PRO A 546 -9.79 -20.66 -19.79
C PRO A 546 -8.68 -21.66 -20.09
N LEU A 547 -8.51 -22.65 -19.21
CA LEU A 547 -7.55 -23.75 -19.39
C LEU A 547 -8.12 -24.89 -20.22
N TYR A 548 -9.43 -25.11 -20.13
CA TYR A 548 -10.12 -26.23 -20.79
C TYR A 548 -11.39 -25.77 -21.48
N LYS A 549 -11.69 -26.41 -22.61
CA LYS A 549 -12.99 -26.41 -23.26
C LYS A 549 -13.56 -27.82 -23.17
N ILE A 550 -14.73 -27.95 -22.56
CA ILE A 550 -15.46 -29.21 -22.42
C ILE A 550 -16.69 -29.13 -23.31
N GLN A 551 -16.84 -30.09 -24.21
CA GLN A 551 -17.94 -30.16 -25.15
C GLN A 551 -18.68 -31.50 -25.03
N ALA A 552 -19.99 -31.44 -24.80
CA ALA A 552 -20.89 -32.59 -24.79
C ALA A 552 -22.02 -32.33 -25.79
N GLY A 553 -21.93 -32.93 -26.99
CA GLY A 553 -22.87 -32.65 -28.08
C GLY A 553 -22.83 -31.17 -28.50
N LYS A 554 -23.92 -30.44 -28.27
CA LYS A 554 -24.06 -28.99 -28.56
C LYS A 554 -23.69 -28.09 -27.36
N GLU A 555 -23.57 -28.64 -26.15
CA GLU A 555 -23.22 -27.84 -24.97
C GLU A 555 -21.70 -27.70 -24.89
N VAL A 556 -21.22 -26.45 -24.81
CA VAL A 556 -19.81 -26.09 -24.66
C VAL A 556 -19.65 -25.33 -23.34
N ARG A 557 -18.70 -25.75 -22.50
CA ARG A 557 -18.35 -25.06 -21.25
C ARG A 557 -16.85 -24.80 -21.18
N TYR A 558 -16.49 -23.57 -20.84
CA TYR A 558 -15.10 -23.16 -20.60
C TYR A 558 -14.76 -23.23 -19.12
N VAL A 559 -13.58 -23.77 -18.80
CA VAL A 559 -13.17 -24.04 -17.43
C VAL A 559 -11.79 -23.45 -17.16
N TYR A 560 -11.67 -22.77 -16.02
CA TYR A 560 -10.49 -21.98 -15.64
C TYR A 560 -9.58 -22.66 -14.61
N THR A 561 -10.00 -23.80 -14.03
CA THR A 561 -9.26 -24.53 -12.97
C THR A 561 -9.46 -26.03 -13.11
N GLU A 562 -8.45 -26.83 -12.76
CA GLU A 562 -8.53 -28.30 -12.80
C GLU A 562 -9.66 -28.87 -11.91
N ASP A 563 -9.80 -28.40 -10.67
CA ASP A 563 -10.85 -28.89 -9.76
C ASP A 563 -12.27 -28.72 -10.31
N LYS A 564 -12.49 -27.69 -11.14
CA LYS A 564 -13.78 -27.45 -11.80
C LYS A 564 -13.94 -28.32 -13.04
N LYS A 565 -12.85 -28.72 -13.69
CA LYS A 565 -12.86 -29.58 -14.88
C LYS A 565 -13.46 -30.92 -14.52
N ASP A 566 -12.96 -31.55 -13.45
CA ASP A 566 -13.41 -32.88 -13.03
C ASP A 566 -14.88 -32.86 -12.59
N LYS A 567 -15.30 -31.85 -11.80
CA LYS A 567 -16.71 -31.65 -11.42
C LYS A 567 -17.66 -31.45 -12.61
N ILE A 568 -17.25 -30.70 -13.63
CA ILE A 568 -18.07 -30.47 -14.82
C ILE A 568 -18.15 -31.75 -15.67
N ILE A 569 -17.06 -32.52 -15.75
CA ILE A 569 -17.06 -33.83 -16.41
C ILE A 569 -18.02 -34.79 -15.69
N GLU A 570 -18.01 -34.84 -14.35
CA GLU A 570 -18.94 -35.64 -13.56
C GLU A 570 -20.40 -35.21 -13.79
N GLU A 571 -20.69 -33.90 -13.76
CA GLU A 571 -22.05 -33.37 -14.02
C GLU A 571 -22.58 -33.76 -15.40
N LEU A 572 -21.74 -33.58 -16.44
CA LEU A 572 -22.11 -33.89 -17.83
C LEU A 572 -22.23 -35.39 -18.07
N THR A 573 -21.39 -36.19 -17.41
CA THR A 573 -21.47 -37.66 -17.48
C THR A 573 -22.74 -38.15 -16.79
N ALA A 574 -23.08 -37.64 -15.61
CA ALA A 574 -24.32 -37.98 -14.90
C ALA A 574 -25.60 -37.56 -15.67
N LYS A 575 -25.54 -36.46 -16.42
CA LYS A 575 -26.62 -36.05 -17.34
C LYS A 575 -26.76 -36.99 -18.54
N ASN A 576 -25.65 -37.45 -19.14
CA ASN A 576 -25.68 -38.40 -20.25
C ASN A 576 -26.07 -39.82 -19.83
N SER A 577 -25.70 -40.27 -18.62
CA SER A 577 -26.05 -41.61 -18.10
C SER A 577 -27.55 -41.79 -17.85
N LYS A 578 -28.36 -40.72 -17.78
CA LYS A 578 -29.83 -40.83 -17.73
C LYS A 578 -30.47 -41.19 -19.07
N ILE A 579 -29.72 -41.23 -20.17
CA ILE A 579 -30.23 -41.49 -21.53
C ILE A 579 -29.89 -42.91 -22.02
N VAL A 580 -28.94 -43.62 -21.39
CA VAL A 580 -28.48 -44.94 -21.84
C VAL A 580 -28.60 -45.95 -20.69
N ASN A 581 -29.78 -46.56 -20.56
CA ASN A 581 -29.87 -47.88 -19.97
C ASN A 581 -29.47 -48.88 -21.06
N VAL A 582 -28.36 -49.60 -20.85
CA VAL A 582 -28.07 -51.01 -21.22
C VAL A 582 -26.54 -51.20 -21.47
N VAL A 583 -25.98 -52.15 -20.71
CA VAL A 583 -24.67 -52.86 -20.74
C VAL A 583 -23.45 -52.33 -19.94
N ASN A 584 -23.21 -53.05 -18.83
CA ASN A 584 -22.00 -53.53 -18.13
C ASN A 584 -20.61 -52.85 -18.19
N GLU A 585 -20.11 -52.64 -16.96
CA GLU A 585 -18.78 -52.91 -16.36
C GLU A 585 -17.46 -52.64 -17.09
N GLU A 586 -16.64 -51.83 -16.40
CA GLU A 586 -15.18 -51.73 -16.33
C GLU A 586 -14.34 -51.73 -17.64
N THR A 587 -13.90 -50.52 -18.01
CA THR A 587 -12.49 -50.17 -18.30
C THR A 587 -12.39 -48.71 -18.74
N ASP A 588 -11.75 -47.87 -17.92
CA ASP A 588 -11.36 -46.49 -18.23
C ASP A 588 -10.29 -46.48 -19.34
N LEU A 589 -10.73 -46.32 -20.57
CA LEU A 589 -9.85 -46.05 -21.71
C LEU A 589 -10.35 -44.79 -22.39
N SER A 590 -9.61 -43.69 -22.19
CA SER A 590 -9.78 -42.43 -22.93
C SER A 590 -9.00 -42.52 -24.24
N GLU A 591 -9.67 -42.29 -25.38
CA GLU A 591 -8.99 -42.20 -26.67
C GLU A 591 -8.45 -40.77 -26.84
N VAL A 592 -7.14 -40.68 -27.08
CA VAL A 592 -6.48 -39.43 -27.48
C VAL A 592 -6.70 -39.26 -28.97
N ILE A 593 -7.40 -38.20 -29.37
CA ILE A 593 -7.74 -37.93 -30.78
C ILE A 593 -6.65 -37.09 -31.43
N ASP A 594 -6.05 -36.16 -30.68
CA ASP A 594 -5.00 -35.25 -31.12
C ASP A 594 -4.23 -34.70 -29.88
N GLU A 595 -3.11 -34.01 -30.09
CA GLU A 595 -2.33 -33.39 -29.00
C GLU A 595 -3.18 -32.44 -28.14
N GLY A 596 -3.55 -32.89 -26.93
CA GLY A 596 -4.32 -32.08 -25.97
C GLY A 596 -5.84 -32.23 -26.06
N ILE A 597 -6.35 -33.08 -26.96
CA ILE A 597 -7.78 -33.40 -27.08
C ILE A 597 -8.04 -34.85 -26.63
N LYS A 598 -8.82 -35.01 -25.54
CA LYS A 598 -9.25 -36.32 -25.03
C LYS A 598 -10.75 -36.49 -25.23
N LYS A 599 -11.17 -37.66 -25.72
CA LYS A 599 -12.59 -38.02 -25.78
C LYS A 599 -12.88 -39.15 -24.80
N THR A 600 -13.88 -38.95 -23.94
CA THR A 600 -14.34 -39.98 -23.02
C THR A 600 -15.32 -40.92 -23.73
N LYS A 601 -15.43 -42.18 -23.25
CA LYS A 601 -16.44 -43.13 -23.75
C LYS A 601 -17.89 -42.61 -23.63
N SER A 602 -18.14 -41.62 -22.75
CA SER A 602 -19.42 -40.92 -22.60
C SER A 602 -19.72 -39.85 -23.68
N GLY A 603 -18.85 -39.71 -24.69
CA GLY A 603 -19.01 -38.76 -25.80
C GLY A 603 -18.61 -37.32 -25.49
N ILE A 604 -17.96 -37.08 -24.34
CA ILE A 604 -17.49 -35.74 -23.93
C ILE A 604 -16.08 -35.52 -24.51
N THR A 605 -15.89 -34.39 -25.17
CA THR A 605 -14.60 -33.96 -25.71
C THR A 605 -14.01 -32.88 -24.79
N VAL A 606 -12.79 -33.10 -24.33
CA VAL A 606 -12.04 -32.14 -23.50
C VAL A 606 -10.83 -31.67 -24.29
N GLN A 607 -10.79 -30.38 -24.61
CA GLN A 607 -9.65 -29.71 -25.23
C GLN A 607 -8.95 -28.86 -24.17
N ARG A 608 -7.64 -29.05 -24.00
CA ARG A 608 -6.81 -28.17 -23.18
C ARG A 608 -6.19 -27.11 -24.10
N TYR A 609 -6.32 -25.84 -23.73
CA TYR A 609 -5.62 -24.76 -24.43
C TYR A 609 -4.18 -24.68 -23.91
N LYS A 610 -3.19 -24.79 -24.80
CA LYS A 610 -1.77 -24.58 -24.46
C LYS A 610 -1.35 -23.12 -24.65
N GLY A 611 -1.97 -22.41 -25.59
CA GLY A 611 -1.73 -21.00 -25.84
C GLY A 611 -2.95 -20.28 -26.41
N LEU A 612 -2.97 -18.94 -26.31
CA LEU A 612 -4.05 -18.07 -26.79
C LEU A 612 -4.24 -18.14 -28.31
N GLY A 613 -3.18 -18.48 -29.04
CA GLY A 613 -3.22 -18.66 -30.50
C GLY A 613 -4.06 -19.85 -30.97
N GLU A 614 -4.37 -20.81 -30.09
CA GLU A 614 -5.23 -21.96 -30.39
C GLU A 614 -6.72 -21.62 -30.33
N MET A 615 -7.07 -20.46 -29.74
CA MET A 615 -8.44 -19.97 -29.68
C MET A 615 -8.76 -19.20 -30.96
N ASN A 616 -9.90 -19.52 -31.56
CA ASN A 616 -10.41 -18.69 -32.66
C ASN A 616 -10.89 -17.31 -32.11
N PRO A 617 -11.05 -16.30 -32.97
CA PRO A 617 -11.43 -14.94 -32.54
C PRO A 617 -12.71 -14.87 -31.70
N GLU A 618 -13.73 -15.69 -32.02
CA GLU A 618 -15.01 -15.72 -31.32
C GLU A 618 -14.87 -16.30 -29.91
N GLN A 619 -14.14 -17.42 -29.78
CA GLN A 619 -13.83 -18.03 -28.49
C GLN A 619 -13.07 -17.06 -27.59
N LEU A 620 -12.04 -16.40 -28.14
CA LEU A 620 -11.24 -15.44 -27.39
C LEU A 620 -12.07 -14.24 -26.91
N TRP A 621 -13.02 -13.78 -27.73
CA TRP A 621 -13.98 -12.75 -27.35
C TRP A 621 -14.84 -13.21 -26.17
N GLU A 622 -15.57 -14.31 -26.34
CA GLU A 622 -16.53 -14.82 -25.35
C GLU A 622 -15.89 -15.11 -23.99
N THR A 623 -14.67 -15.61 -23.97
CA THR A 623 -14.06 -16.11 -22.73
C THR A 623 -13.17 -15.09 -22.02
N THR A 624 -12.54 -14.19 -22.77
CA THR A 624 -11.38 -13.43 -22.27
C THR A 624 -11.47 -11.93 -22.54
N MET A 625 -12.19 -11.49 -23.58
CA MET A 625 -12.22 -10.07 -23.98
C MET A 625 -13.58 -9.38 -23.78
N ASP A 626 -14.68 -10.13 -23.72
CA ASP A 626 -16.02 -9.60 -23.50
C ASP A 626 -16.21 -9.06 -22.07
N PRO A 627 -16.51 -7.75 -21.89
CA PRO A 627 -16.77 -7.16 -20.58
C PRO A 627 -17.83 -7.85 -19.73
N ALA A 628 -18.79 -8.55 -20.34
CA ALA A 628 -19.86 -9.24 -19.60
C ALA A 628 -19.40 -10.56 -18.94
N HIS A 629 -18.40 -11.23 -19.51
CA HIS A 629 -18.04 -12.61 -19.13
C HIS A 629 -16.59 -12.78 -18.67
N ARG A 630 -15.69 -11.87 -19.05
CA ARG A 630 -14.27 -11.98 -18.75
C ARG A 630 -13.96 -11.84 -17.26
N VAL A 631 -12.85 -12.45 -16.85
CA VAL A 631 -12.28 -12.32 -15.51
C VAL A 631 -10.87 -11.76 -15.62
N PHE A 632 -10.60 -10.69 -14.88
CA PHE A 632 -9.28 -10.08 -14.77
C PHE A 632 -8.77 -10.14 -13.33
N ARG A 633 -7.44 -10.26 -13.18
CA ARG A 633 -6.78 -9.94 -11.93
C ARG A 633 -6.23 -8.52 -12.01
N GLN A 634 -6.66 -7.64 -11.13
CA GLN A 634 -6.08 -6.31 -11.00
C GLN A 634 -4.76 -6.40 -10.24
N VAL A 635 -3.74 -5.68 -10.69
CA VAL A 635 -2.43 -5.64 -10.03
C VAL A 635 -2.43 -4.51 -9.00
N THR A 636 -2.02 -4.80 -7.77
CA THR A 636 -1.86 -3.84 -6.66
C THR A 636 -0.45 -3.94 -6.06
N ILE A 637 -0.05 -2.94 -5.28
CA ILE A 637 1.19 -2.94 -4.49
C ILE A 637 0.82 -2.81 -3.03
N ASP A 638 0.90 -3.92 -2.29
CA ASP A 638 0.53 -3.94 -0.87
C ASP A 638 1.69 -3.45 0.02
N ASP A 639 2.92 -3.86 -0.30
CA ASP A 639 4.14 -3.43 0.38
C ASP A 639 5.23 -3.14 -0.68
N VAL A 640 5.54 -1.86 -0.84
CA VAL A 640 6.55 -1.37 -1.78
C VAL A 640 7.91 -2.02 -1.53
N ARG A 641 8.34 -2.17 -0.26
CA ARG A 641 9.68 -2.67 0.05
C ARG A 641 9.79 -4.18 -0.20
N SER A 642 8.75 -4.93 0.15
CA SER A 642 8.71 -6.36 -0.16
C SER A 642 8.64 -6.60 -1.65
N ALA A 643 7.84 -5.82 -2.39
CA ALA A 643 7.74 -5.92 -3.84
C ALA A 643 9.08 -5.59 -4.52
N ASP A 644 9.71 -4.48 -4.13
CA ASP A 644 11.03 -4.06 -4.62
C ASP A 644 12.08 -5.14 -4.41
N LYS A 645 12.18 -5.68 -3.19
CA LYS A 645 13.10 -6.77 -2.86
C LYS A 645 12.86 -8.02 -3.71
N ILE A 646 11.60 -8.37 -3.97
CA ILE A 646 11.27 -9.52 -4.81
C ILE A 646 11.71 -9.28 -6.25
N PHE A 647 11.47 -8.08 -6.80
CA PHE A 647 11.95 -7.73 -8.13
C PHE A 647 13.48 -7.75 -8.20
N ASP A 648 14.20 -7.22 -7.21
CA ASP A 648 15.66 -7.22 -7.23
C ASP A 648 16.23 -8.65 -7.13
N VAL A 649 15.66 -9.50 -6.27
CA VAL A 649 16.06 -10.91 -6.16
C VAL A 649 15.81 -11.69 -7.45
N LEU A 650 14.64 -11.50 -8.07
CA LEU A 650 14.23 -12.28 -9.24
C LEU A 650 14.78 -11.73 -10.55
N MET A 651 14.94 -10.42 -10.67
CA MET A 651 15.23 -9.72 -11.92
C MET A 651 16.54 -8.92 -11.89
N GLY A 652 17.21 -8.80 -10.73
CA GLY A 652 18.49 -8.09 -10.60
C GLY A 652 19.69 -8.83 -11.21
N ASP A 653 20.89 -8.34 -10.96
CA ASP A 653 22.11 -8.91 -11.55
C ASP A 653 22.70 -10.07 -10.72
N GLU A 654 22.34 -10.16 -9.43
CA GLU A 654 22.92 -11.15 -8.53
C GLU A 654 22.29 -12.55 -8.69
N VAL A 655 23.14 -13.53 -9.00
CA VAL A 655 22.70 -14.92 -9.22
C VAL A 655 22.39 -15.64 -7.90
N LEU A 656 23.16 -15.37 -6.84
CA LEU A 656 23.08 -16.14 -5.59
C LEU A 656 21.74 -15.95 -4.85
N PRO A 657 21.22 -14.73 -4.64
CA PRO A 657 19.91 -14.52 -4.02
C PRO A 657 18.79 -15.19 -4.82
N ARG A 658 18.81 -15.06 -6.15
CA ARG A 658 17.85 -15.72 -7.05
C ARG A 658 17.88 -17.23 -6.90
N LYS A 659 19.07 -17.83 -6.90
CA LYS A 659 19.23 -19.29 -6.74
C LYS A 659 18.66 -19.76 -5.40
N LYS A 660 18.95 -19.04 -4.31
CA LYS A 660 18.40 -19.34 -2.98
C LYS A 660 16.87 -19.25 -2.95
N PHE A 661 16.31 -18.22 -3.58
CA PHE A 661 14.87 -18.06 -3.73
C PHE A 661 14.26 -19.26 -4.47
N ILE A 662 14.79 -19.60 -5.65
CA ILE A 662 14.31 -20.73 -6.45
C ILE A 662 14.37 -22.03 -5.64
N LEU A 663 15.46 -22.30 -4.92
CA LEU A 663 15.59 -23.51 -4.10
C LEU A 663 14.58 -23.55 -2.93
N ALA A 664 14.33 -22.40 -2.29
CA ALA A 664 13.39 -22.33 -1.17
C ALA A 664 11.94 -22.57 -1.60
N TYR A 665 11.57 -22.11 -2.80
CA TYR A 665 10.19 -22.19 -3.33
C TYR A 665 10.01 -23.27 -4.41
N ALA A 666 11.03 -24.11 -4.66
CA ALA A 666 11.00 -25.09 -5.75
C ALA A 666 9.82 -26.07 -5.66
N GLN A 667 9.43 -26.47 -4.45
CA GLN A 667 8.31 -27.40 -4.23
C GLN A 667 6.93 -26.77 -4.46
N GLU A 668 6.84 -25.44 -4.53
CA GLU A 668 5.58 -24.72 -4.78
C GLU A 668 5.31 -24.52 -6.28
N ALA A 669 6.29 -24.80 -7.14
CA ALA A 669 6.17 -24.63 -8.58
C ALA A 669 5.21 -25.69 -9.18
N LYS A 670 4.11 -25.23 -9.78
CA LYS A 670 3.07 -26.08 -10.38
C LYS A 670 3.26 -26.34 -11.88
N ASN A 671 3.87 -25.40 -12.60
CA ASN A 671 4.06 -25.45 -14.05
C ASN A 671 5.56 -25.36 -14.37
N ILE A 672 6.23 -26.51 -14.44
CA ILE A 672 7.63 -26.62 -14.85
C ILE A 672 7.64 -27.26 -16.24
N ASP A 673 8.19 -26.55 -17.24
CA ASP A 673 8.58 -27.21 -18.49
C ASP A 673 9.82 -28.07 -18.19
N ILE A 674 9.71 -29.38 -18.45
CA ILE A 674 10.79 -30.35 -18.31
C ILE A 674 11.47 -30.55 -19.66
#